data_AF-A0A839NM39-F1
#
_entry.id   AF-A0A839NM39-F1
#
_cell.length_a   1.000
_cell.length_b   1.000
_cell.length_c   1.000
_cell.angle_alpha   90.00
_cell.angle_beta   90.00
_cell.angle_gamma   90.00
#
_symmetry.space_group_name_H-M   'P 1'
#
loop_
_entity.id
_entity.type
_entity.pdbx_description
1 polymer ?
#
loop_
_entity_poly.entity_id
_entity_poly.type
_entity_poly.pdbx_seq_one_letter_code
_entity_poly.pdbx_strand_id
1 'polypeptide(L)'
;MVKLKYFFLFSLVLVCNVLFAQSILKGILVDSVHNNVLGSGTISIYEQNIETVEKVSLTDRFGRFEVLSLPANKIFKAVFSYNGFESKTITFQLFQNEKRDLGRISLQKRVIQLETIEVKAPVVMNGDTLEFNADAFKLDTNAVAEDLLHKLPGIVVWGDGKITYKGKPIPKVLVNGKDFFGSDKVIALQNIPKNAIDKLQVYDKRDEAEKAQNPFDNDYEMNIVLKDGKENMYFGTIASGVGTDRKYDGNLNLNYANKKLQSTLAYSRNNTNRSLTSINQLLRNTTFKGIGIMSDFDSDFSRSGHIAQNVLGGRVQYDFKKNEDKRTKNILSANYLIHWDKEIYEDKSITRLLAGQDDHTNESSSSLALEQNRKSQHATVDYRFTKEIAQRKIVLRSNLDYNNQQRNDNSSSKSIYNYTNNKSEFTNAVSTHSDSKLMNIGLEMDISSKDPMSLFSSQDSRINLVDQLAFTIKFTPEWKDEYLTKNAIGNYYNLIDSNKTKSSNRGYQEKLESKQQYVFFGVSLKNFQLTNELKNSEELVDRIVRDRIGQIDTTNYGLTYLSNLKKLSYIPSVNYSFNVMQRQLSGRESEYLTVRTELGLKLFKLANSSSIEALNIEKKYYTYQPNVTLNYKFSKLGKYEFSTGLAYKYDEYYPMIHQLVNVYDDINPSFRIFGNINLKQEQVNLLMLNAAFVQNRSHGYAIKFNTTIQGKTQGIMDSVAYVVDQQEIHYINSPRTVYEWNNNFEFEKSYLFKEGHTLAIKSLIGLNWYNGFQYVNDQFFKSLNNNQQLDIKLYYTINNRYSMSLLNDLNRYQRRNRDFNANNYLNKDWSVGMGFSYLFSKKISFKSELKSKYISSTFGNDDILLLNTFLNCRFSKGNNFEAKIAAYDLLNQNKGIYFKNGINEYTSGQRNNLAQYFMLTLTYFPRKFGF
;
A
#
# COMPACT_ATOMS: atom_id res chain seq x y z
N MET A 1 34.90 75.53 -97.92
CA MET A 1 33.82 75.14 -96.99
C MET A 1 34.40 75.07 -95.57
N VAL A 2 34.65 76.22 -94.93
CA VAL A 2 35.42 76.35 -93.65
C VAL A 2 34.74 77.31 -92.66
N LYS A 3 33.42 77.55 -92.79
CA LYS A 3 32.70 78.57 -91.98
C LYS A 3 31.54 78.03 -91.12
N LEU A 4 31.61 76.80 -90.62
CA LEU A 4 30.56 76.23 -89.74
C LEU A 4 31.08 75.44 -88.52
N LYS A 5 32.32 75.69 -88.06
CA LYS A 5 32.87 75.08 -86.82
C LYS A 5 33.28 76.08 -85.73
N TYR A 6 33.26 77.40 -86.00
CA TYR A 6 33.64 78.43 -85.03
C TYR A 6 32.46 79.15 -84.35
N PHE A 7 31.21 78.90 -84.78
CA PHE A 7 30.02 79.49 -84.15
C PHE A 7 29.50 78.70 -82.94
N PHE A 8 29.84 77.40 -82.84
CA PHE A 8 29.44 76.57 -81.69
C PHE A 8 30.44 76.64 -80.52
N LEU A 9 31.67 77.12 -80.75
CA LEU A 9 32.68 77.29 -79.71
C LEU A 9 32.57 78.63 -78.95
N PHE A 10 31.85 79.62 -79.51
CA PHE A 10 31.63 80.92 -78.88
C PHE A 10 30.35 80.98 -78.01
N SER A 11 29.48 79.96 -78.10
CA SER A 11 28.25 79.83 -77.30
C SER A 11 28.47 79.11 -75.96
N LEU A 12 29.63 78.48 -75.73
CA LEU A 12 29.89 77.68 -74.52
C LEU A 12 30.72 78.43 -73.44
N VAL A 13 31.08 79.70 -73.67
CA VAL A 13 31.96 80.49 -72.78
C VAL A 13 31.20 81.57 -71.99
N LEU A 14 29.86 81.66 -72.10
CA LEU A 14 29.07 82.76 -71.52
C LEU A 14 28.03 82.37 -70.47
N VAL A 15 28.10 81.17 -69.88
CA VAL A 15 27.26 80.81 -68.72
C VAL A 15 28.13 80.24 -67.60
N CYS A 16 28.95 81.11 -67.00
CA CYS A 16 29.52 80.91 -65.67
C CYS A 16 29.41 82.24 -64.94
N ASN A 17 28.58 82.30 -63.90
CA ASN A 17 28.85 82.90 -62.59
C ASN A 17 27.53 83.11 -61.83
N VAL A 18 27.10 82.07 -61.11
CA VAL A 18 26.35 82.25 -59.86
C VAL A 18 27.07 81.42 -58.81
N LEU A 19 28.03 82.04 -58.12
CA LEU A 19 28.66 81.47 -56.93
C LEU A 19 27.65 81.54 -55.79
N PHE A 20 26.93 80.43 -55.55
CA PHE A 20 26.24 80.22 -54.27
C PHE A 20 27.30 79.87 -53.22
N ALA A 21 27.46 80.73 -52.24
CA ALA A 21 28.34 80.48 -51.12
C ALA A 21 27.69 79.43 -50.18
N GLN A 22 28.42 78.36 -49.87
CA GLN A 22 27.91 77.21 -49.12
C GLN A 22 28.53 77.14 -47.72
N SER A 23 27.72 77.19 -46.67
CA SER A 23 28.17 76.87 -45.31
C SER A 23 28.41 75.36 -45.19
N ILE A 24 29.49 74.97 -44.51
CA ILE A 24 29.96 73.57 -44.43
C ILE A 24 30.12 73.16 -42.97
N LEU A 25 29.56 72.00 -42.62
CA LEU A 25 29.75 71.35 -41.34
C LEU A 25 30.68 70.13 -41.49
N LYS A 26 31.74 70.04 -40.68
CA LYS A 26 32.68 68.89 -40.69
C LYS A 26 32.87 68.30 -39.30
N GLY A 27 33.39 67.07 -39.25
CA GLY A 27 33.81 66.42 -38.01
C GLY A 27 34.18 64.95 -38.22
N ILE A 28 34.52 64.26 -37.13
CA ILE A 28 34.91 62.84 -37.12
C ILE A 28 34.09 62.08 -36.08
N LEU A 29 33.46 60.97 -36.48
CA LEU A 29 32.68 60.10 -35.62
C LEU A 29 33.54 58.93 -35.11
N VAL A 30 33.56 58.72 -33.79
CA VAL A 30 34.40 57.70 -33.13
C VAL A 30 33.63 56.93 -32.03
N ASP A 31 34.11 55.74 -31.68
CA ASP A 31 33.67 54.97 -30.52
C ASP A 31 34.20 55.61 -29.22
N SER A 32 33.34 55.80 -28.21
CA SER A 32 33.69 56.39 -26.92
C SER A 32 34.71 55.58 -26.09
N VAL A 33 34.80 54.27 -26.29
CA VAL A 33 35.64 53.39 -25.45
C VAL A 33 37.00 53.13 -26.07
N HIS A 34 37.05 52.87 -27.38
CA HIS A 34 38.28 52.45 -28.07
C HIS A 34 38.82 53.50 -29.04
N ASN A 35 38.16 54.65 -29.19
CA ASN A 35 38.52 55.71 -30.16
C ASN A 35 38.62 55.23 -31.62
N ASN A 36 38.00 54.09 -31.94
CA ASN A 36 37.92 53.58 -33.30
C ASN A 36 37.02 54.48 -34.15
N VAL A 37 37.45 54.78 -35.37
CA VAL A 37 36.65 55.57 -36.32
C VAL A 37 35.40 54.79 -36.75
N LEU A 38 34.25 55.45 -36.75
CA LEU A 38 32.97 54.87 -37.14
C LEU A 38 32.66 55.29 -38.58
N GLY A 39 33.06 54.46 -39.54
CA GLY A 39 32.79 54.68 -40.98
C GLY A 39 31.39 54.22 -41.39
N SER A 40 30.70 54.96 -42.25
CA SER A 40 29.28 54.78 -42.61
C SER A 40 28.26 55.09 -41.49
N GLY A 41 28.64 55.89 -40.50
CA GLY A 41 27.69 56.48 -39.54
C GLY A 41 26.80 57.52 -40.20
N THR A 42 25.53 57.54 -39.80
CA THR A 42 24.52 58.45 -40.35
C THR A 42 24.46 59.72 -39.51
N ILE A 43 24.53 60.87 -40.18
CA ILE A 43 24.30 62.20 -39.63
C ILE A 43 23.02 62.72 -40.25
N SER A 44 21.98 62.89 -39.42
CA SER A 44 20.72 63.51 -39.84
C SER A 44 20.61 64.89 -39.22
N ILE A 45 20.42 65.92 -40.04
CA ILE A 45 20.30 67.31 -39.60
C ILE A 45 18.84 67.74 -39.68
N TYR A 46 18.35 68.32 -38.59
CA TYR A 46 17.02 68.87 -38.44
C TYR A 46 17.14 70.36 -38.14
N GLU A 47 16.30 71.20 -38.73
CA GLU A 47 16.08 72.56 -38.25
C GLU A 47 15.34 72.51 -36.90
N GLN A 48 15.66 73.40 -35.97
CA GLN A 48 15.03 73.42 -34.66
C GLN A 48 13.52 73.65 -34.79
N ASN A 49 12.72 72.80 -34.13
CA ASN A 49 11.25 72.74 -34.18
C ASN A 49 10.65 72.17 -35.48
N ILE A 50 11.46 71.58 -36.36
CA ILE A 50 11.01 70.86 -37.56
C ILE A 50 11.42 69.39 -37.43
N GLU A 51 10.44 68.48 -37.48
CA GLU A 51 10.71 67.02 -37.37
C GLU A 51 11.11 66.37 -38.70
N THR A 52 11.03 67.10 -39.83
CA THR A 52 11.52 66.63 -41.12
C THR A 52 13.02 66.80 -41.24
N VAL A 53 13.70 65.76 -41.73
CA VAL A 53 15.16 65.80 -41.97
C VAL A 53 15.46 66.76 -43.10
N GLU A 54 16.31 67.75 -42.83
CA GLU A 54 16.75 68.71 -43.84
C GLU A 54 17.88 68.15 -44.70
N LYS A 55 18.82 67.43 -44.07
CA LYS A 55 19.93 66.81 -44.79
C LYS A 55 20.46 65.57 -44.08
N VAL A 56 20.84 64.58 -44.87
CA VAL A 56 21.53 63.37 -44.39
C VAL A 56 22.91 63.28 -45.02
N SER A 57 23.90 62.92 -44.21
CA SER A 57 25.25 62.58 -44.68
C SER A 57 25.73 61.32 -44.00
N LEU A 58 26.66 60.62 -44.64
CA LEU A 58 27.36 59.47 -44.07
C LEU A 58 28.81 59.85 -43.77
N THR A 59 29.41 59.19 -42.78
CA THR A 59 30.86 59.27 -42.55
C THR A 59 31.63 58.42 -43.55
N ASP A 60 32.81 58.87 -43.96
CA ASP A 60 33.72 58.12 -44.82
C ASP A 60 34.40 56.95 -44.10
N ARG A 61 35.24 56.18 -44.81
CA ARG A 61 36.02 55.06 -44.24
C ARG A 61 36.96 55.44 -43.09
N PHE A 62 37.23 56.73 -42.90
CA PHE A 62 38.04 57.28 -41.82
C PHE A 62 37.19 57.97 -40.74
N GLY A 63 35.87 57.77 -40.76
CA GLY A 63 34.91 58.34 -39.80
C GLY A 63 34.62 59.82 -40.01
N ARG A 64 35.13 60.47 -41.07
CA ARG A 64 34.95 61.90 -41.32
C ARG A 64 33.65 62.16 -42.04
N PHE A 65 32.94 63.22 -41.67
CA PHE A 65 31.74 63.67 -42.38
C PHE A 65 31.87 65.12 -42.84
N GLU A 66 31.18 65.44 -43.92
CA GLU A 66 31.08 66.78 -44.47
C GLU A 66 29.64 67.01 -44.96
N VAL A 67 28.94 67.97 -44.37
CA VAL A 67 27.60 68.38 -44.80
C VAL A 67 27.68 69.75 -45.46
N LEU A 68 27.43 69.78 -46.76
CA LEU A 68 27.50 70.99 -47.59
C LEU A 68 26.17 71.72 -47.62
N SER A 69 26.18 73.02 -47.96
CA SER A 69 24.99 73.81 -48.32
C SER A 69 23.87 73.81 -47.25
N LEU A 70 24.22 74.02 -45.98
CA LEU A 70 23.21 74.27 -44.94
C LEU A 70 22.80 75.76 -44.94
N PRO A 71 21.50 76.10 -44.76
CA PRO A 71 21.07 77.49 -44.71
C PRO A 71 21.71 78.27 -43.55
N ALA A 72 22.06 79.52 -43.81
CA ALA A 72 22.66 80.39 -42.79
C ALA A 72 21.63 80.93 -41.79
N ASN A 73 22.11 81.28 -40.59
CA ASN A 73 21.38 81.92 -39.48
C ASN A 73 20.23 81.09 -38.87
N LYS A 74 20.20 79.77 -39.09
CA LYS A 74 19.26 78.85 -38.45
C LYS A 74 19.95 77.99 -37.40
N ILE A 75 19.19 77.55 -36.40
CA ILE A 75 19.66 76.61 -35.39
C ILE A 75 19.30 75.20 -35.85
N PHE A 76 20.31 74.33 -35.91
CA PHE A 76 20.19 72.95 -36.35
C PHE A 76 20.46 71.99 -35.21
N LYS A 77 19.85 70.80 -35.30
CA LYS A 77 20.05 69.64 -34.46
C LYS A 77 20.64 68.52 -35.33
N ALA A 78 21.92 68.21 -35.16
CA ALA A 78 22.54 67.04 -35.79
C ALA A 78 22.41 65.81 -34.89
N VAL A 79 21.81 64.76 -35.42
CA VAL A 79 21.68 63.44 -34.79
C VAL A 79 22.65 62.48 -35.46
N PHE A 80 23.60 61.98 -34.68
CA PHE A 80 24.63 61.02 -35.09
C PHE A 80 24.21 59.63 -34.65
N SER A 81 24.08 58.69 -35.59
CA SER A 81 23.65 57.32 -35.32
C SER A 81 24.53 56.30 -36.05
N TYR A 82 24.85 55.19 -35.38
CA TYR A 82 25.60 54.07 -35.93
C TYR A 82 25.00 52.76 -35.40
N ASN A 83 24.97 51.71 -36.23
CA ASN A 83 24.34 50.45 -35.83
C ASN A 83 25.06 49.83 -34.62
N GLY A 84 24.32 49.45 -33.58
CA GLY A 84 24.87 48.95 -32.32
C GLY A 84 25.37 50.03 -31.34
N PHE A 85 25.12 51.31 -31.59
CA PHE A 85 25.49 52.43 -30.72
C PHE A 85 24.27 53.30 -30.37
N GLU A 86 24.35 54.02 -29.26
CA GLU A 86 23.37 55.04 -28.87
C GLU A 86 23.56 56.31 -29.70
N SER A 87 22.47 56.87 -30.20
CA SER A 87 22.51 58.08 -31.01
C SER A 87 22.85 59.30 -30.16
N LYS A 88 23.76 60.15 -30.62
CA LYS A 88 24.12 61.41 -29.96
C LYS A 88 23.56 62.60 -30.71
N THR A 89 23.06 63.59 -29.99
CA THR A 89 22.50 64.82 -30.57
C THR A 89 23.37 66.01 -30.21
N ILE A 90 23.69 66.86 -31.19
CA ILE A 90 24.37 68.15 -30.99
C ILE A 90 23.58 69.25 -31.68
N THR A 91 23.33 70.36 -30.96
CA THR A 91 22.72 71.57 -31.51
C THR A 91 23.77 72.61 -31.85
N PHE A 92 23.66 73.23 -33.03
CA PHE A 92 24.60 74.25 -33.50
C PHE A 92 23.89 75.27 -34.40
N GLN A 93 24.46 76.46 -34.53
CA GLN A 93 24.01 77.50 -35.47
C GLN A 93 25.14 77.75 -36.47
N LEU A 94 24.82 77.92 -37.75
CA LEU A 94 25.79 78.27 -38.79
C LEU A 94 25.52 79.69 -39.28
N PHE A 95 26.55 80.52 -39.32
CA PHE A 95 26.50 81.83 -39.95
C PHE A 95 26.81 81.72 -41.45
N GLN A 96 26.51 82.77 -42.20
CA GLN A 96 26.72 82.79 -43.66
C GLN A 96 28.22 82.62 -43.97
N ASN A 97 28.54 81.66 -44.84
CA ASN A 97 29.91 81.29 -45.25
C ASN A 97 30.78 80.68 -44.15
N GLU A 98 30.19 80.23 -43.05
CA GLU A 98 30.92 79.58 -41.98
C GLU A 98 31.27 78.12 -42.33
N LYS A 99 32.54 77.76 -42.09
CA LYS A 99 32.99 76.37 -42.04
C LYS A 99 33.15 75.98 -40.57
N ARG A 100 32.22 75.20 -40.05
CA ARG A 100 32.22 74.79 -38.64
C ARG A 100 32.65 73.35 -38.50
N ASP A 101 33.68 73.11 -37.70
CA ASP A 101 34.14 71.77 -37.33
C ASP A 101 33.60 71.41 -35.94
N LEU A 102 32.88 70.30 -35.84
CA LEU A 102 32.36 69.76 -34.58
C LEU A 102 33.39 68.86 -33.86
N GLY A 103 34.58 68.69 -34.44
CA GLY A 103 35.66 67.89 -33.89
C GLY A 103 35.31 66.41 -33.82
N ARG A 104 35.76 65.75 -32.74
CA ARG A 104 35.53 64.31 -32.51
C ARG A 104 34.24 64.08 -31.74
N ILE A 105 33.30 63.36 -32.35
CA ILE A 105 32.01 63.01 -31.76
C ILE A 105 32.06 61.53 -31.36
N SER A 106 32.03 61.27 -30.05
CA SER A 106 32.03 59.92 -29.50
C SER A 106 30.61 59.38 -29.31
N LEU A 107 30.34 58.18 -29.86
CA LEU A 107 29.12 57.40 -29.60
C LEU A 107 29.38 56.26 -28.62
N GLN A 108 28.42 55.97 -27.74
CA GLN A 108 28.48 54.86 -26.79
C GLN A 108 27.85 53.59 -27.38
N LYS A 109 28.42 52.40 -27.14
CA LYS A 109 27.83 51.14 -27.61
C LYS A 109 26.51 50.85 -26.88
N ARG A 110 25.51 50.39 -27.64
CA ARG A 110 24.21 49.97 -27.14
C ARG A 110 24.32 48.53 -26.62
N VAL A 111 24.16 48.32 -25.32
CA VAL A 111 24.16 46.98 -24.72
C VAL A 111 22.76 46.39 -24.86
N ILE A 112 22.60 45.34 -25.68
CA ILE A 112 21.36 44.56 -25.78
C ILE A 112 21.56 43.28 -24.96
N GLN A 113 20.88 43.17 -23.83
CA GLN A 113 20.88 41.97 -22.99
C GLN A 113 19.83 40.99 -23.55
N LEU A 114 20.28 39.88 -24.13
CA LEU A 114 19.40 38.81 -24.60
C LEU A 114 18.87 38.02 -23.41
N GLU A 115 17.55 37.76 -23.36
CA GLU A 115 16.96 36.80 -22.43
C GLU A 115 17.51 35.41 -22.71
N THR A 116 18.32 34.90 -21.79
CA THR A 116 18.90 33.56 -21.86
C THR A 116 17.77 32.52 -21.75
N ILE A 117 17.51 31.78 -22.83
CA ILE A 117 16.67 30.57 -22.75
C ILE A 117 17.50 29.50 -22.05
N GLU A 118 17.25 29.30 -20.76
CA GLU A 118 17.91 28.27 -19.96
C GLU A 118 17.40 26.88 -20.39
N VAL A 119 18.14 26.20 -21.26
CA VAL A 119 17.82 24.81 -21.67
C VAL A 119 18.20 23.87 -20.52
N LYS A 120 17.27 23.62 -19.60
CA LYS A 120 17.45 22.64 -18.52
C LYS A 120 17.55 21.23 -19.10
N ALA A 121 18.64 20.53 -18.81
CA ALA A 121 18.84 19.15 -19.27
C ALA A 121 17.69 18.22 -18.77
N PRO A 122 17.24 17.25 -19.58
CA PRO A 122 16.15 16.33 -19.19
C PRO A 122 16.48 15.47 -17.96
N VAL A 123 17.77 15.15 -17.77
CA VAL A 123 18.28 14.33 -16.67
C VAL A 123 19.56 14.97 -16.15
N VAL A 124 19.65 15.15 -14.83
CA VAL A 124 20.83 15.71 -14.14
C VAL A 124 21.17 14.80 -12.95
N MET A 125 22.46 14.56 -12.73
CA MET A 125 22.94 13.83 -11.54
C MET A 125 23.48 14.85 -10.53
N ASN A 126 22.85 14.92 -9.36
CA ASN A 126 23.23 15.80 -8.25
C ASN A 126 23.70 14.95 -7.06
N GLY A 127 25.03 14.74 -6.97
CA GLY A 127 25.61 13.79 -6.03
C GLY A 127 25.05 12.38 -6.26
N ASP A 128 24.44 11.80 -5.22
CA ASP A 128 23.81 10.46 -5.28
C ASP A 128 22.35 10.48 -5.77
N THR A 129 21.84 11.64 -6.19
CA THR A 129 20.45 11.82 -6.64
C THR A 129 20.36 12.03 -8.14
N LEU A 130 19.56 11.21 -8.81
CA LEU A 130 19.20 11.43 -10.21
C LEU A 130 17.93 12.27 -10.28
N GLU A 131 18.00 13.42 -10.95
CA GLU A 131 16.89 14.33 -11.15
C GLU A 131 16.41 14.29 -12.61
N PHE A 132 15.10 14.12 -12.81
CA PHE A 132 14.45 14.20 -14.11
C PHE A 132 13.58 15.45 -14.17
N ASN A 133 13.87 16.34 -15.11
CA ASN A 133 13.07 17.55 -15.32
C ASN A 133 11.75 17.18 -16.01
N ALA A 134 10.61 17.44 -15.36
CA ALA A 134 9.31 17.09 -15.89
C ALA A 134 8.94 17.89 -17.15
N ASP A 135 9.43 19.13 -17.28
CA ASP A 135 9.13 19.99 -18.43
C ASP A 135 9.82 19.55 -19.72
N ALA A 136 10.92 18.79 -19.62
CA ALA A 136 11.62 18.22 -20.76
C ALA A 136 10.81 17.14 -21.49
N PHE A 137 9.82 16.53 -20.83
CA PHE A 137 8.98 15.47 -21.40
C PHE A 137 7.62 16.01 -21.82
N LYS A 138 7.32 15.94 -23.13
CA LYS A 138 6.01 16.31 -23.68
C LYS A 138 5.00 15.19 -23.44
N LEU A 139 3.89 15.53 -22.79
CA LEU A 139 2.78 14.64 -22.45
C LEU A 139 1.46 15.36 -22.68
N ASP A 140 0.36 14.61 -22.64
CA ASP A 140 -0.98 15.16 -22.78
C ASP A 140 -1.31 16.16 -21.65
N THR A 141 -2.20 17.11 -21.93
CA THR A 141 -2.58 18.16 -20.97
C THR A 141 -3.23 17.62 -19.69
N ASN A 142 -3.80 16.42 -19.75
CA ASN A 142 -4.40 15.71 -18.62
C ASN A 142 -3.50 14.61 -18.03
N ALA A 143 -2.23 14.52 -18.47
CA ALA A 143 -1.28 13.52 -17.98
C ALA A 143 -0.98 13.69 -16.49
N VAL A 144 -0.71 12.58 -15.82
CA VAL A 144 -0.38 12.50 -14.39
C VAL A 144 1.05 12.02 -14.18
N ALA A 145 1.54 12.01 -12.94
CA ALA A 145 2.90 11.61 -12.61
C ALA A 145 3.24 10.19 -13.12
N GLU A 146 2.30 9.25 -13.11
CA GLU A 146 2.48 7.92 -13.70
C GLU A 146 2.79 7.97 -15.21
N ASP A 147 2.14 8.84 -15.98
CA ASP A 147 2.43 9.02 -17.41
C ASP A 147 3.86 9.50 -17.64
N LEU A 148 4.37 10.35 -16.75
CA LEU A 148 5.74 10.82 -16.76
C LEU A 148 6.72 9.68 -16.52
N LEU A 149 6.44 8.79 -15.55
CA LEU A 149 7.29 7.63 -15.27
C LEU A 149 7.48 6.71 -16.48
N HIS A 150 6.43 6.50 -17.29
CA HIS A 150 6.54 5.70 -18.52
C HIS A 150 7.45 6.31 -19.59
N LYS A 151 7.81 7.60 -19.48
CA LYS A 151 8.72 8.30 -20.39
C LYS A 151 10.13 8.49 -19.83
N LEU A 152 10.35 8.17 -18.57
CA LEU A 152 11.66 8.39 -17.94
C LEU A 152 12.64 7.27 -18.30
N PRO A 153 13.88 7.61 -18.71
CA PRO A 153 14.87 6.59 -19.02
C PRO A 153 15.31 5.84 -17.77
N GLY A 154 15.34 4.50 -17.86
CA GLY A 154 15.78 3.61 -16.78
C GLY A 154 14.73 3.30 -15.72
N ILE A 155 13.53 3.89 -15.79
CA ILE A 155 12.37 3.59 -14.96
C ILE A 155 11.39 2.73 -15.75
N VAL A 156 10.89 1.67 -15.12
CA VAL A 156 9.83 0.81 -15.70
C VAL A 156 8.69 0.72 -14.70
N VAL A 157 7.48 1.00 -15.16
CA VAL A 157 6.23 0.72 -14.46
C VAL A 157 5.66 -0.57 -15.04
N TRP A 158 5.61 -1.60 -14.22
CA TRP A 158 5.17 -2.95 -14.58
C TRP A 158 3.64 -3.05 -14.55
N GLY A 159 3.06 -4.01 -15.28
CA GLY A 159 1.62 -4.21 -15.37
C GLY A 159 0.90 -4.57 -14.06
N ASP A 160 1.67 -4.92 -13.02
CA ASP A 160 1.22 -5.18 -11.66
C ASP A 160 1.34 -3.94 -10.73
N GLY A 161 1.71 -2.77 -11.26
CA GLY A 161 1.93 -1.53 -10.51
C GLY A 161 3.29 -1.43 -9.80
N LYS A 162 4.20 -2.39 -9.98
CA LYS A 162 5.57 -2.28 -9.47
C LYS A 162 6.33 -1.22 -10.28
N ILE A 163 7.21 -0.49 -9.61
CA ILE A 163 8.09 0.51 -10.25
C ILE A 163 9.51 0.07 -9.98
N THR A 164 10.35 0.02 -11.00
CA THR A 164 11.76 -0.33 -10.85
C THR A 164 12.64 0.69 -11.54
N TYR A 165 13.77 1.00 -10.92
CA TYR A 165 14.86 1.75 -11.53
C TYR A 165 16.09 0.84 -11.64
N LYS A 166 16.62 0.68 -12.86
CA LYS A 166 17.71 -0.28 -13.17
C LYS A 166 17.46 -1.70 -12.62
N GLY A 167 16.19 -2.07 -12.46
CA GLY A 167 15.78 -3.40 -11.98
C GLY A 167 15.60 -3.56 -10.49
N LYS A 168 16.02 -2.56 -9.70
CA LYS A 168 15.70 -2.54 -8.28
C LYS A 168 14.33 -1.87 -8.07
N PRO A 169 13.48 -2.42 -7.20
CA PRO A 169 12.18 -1.85 -6.91
C PRO A 169 12.31 -0.47 -6.24
N ILE A 170 11.39 0.42 -6.56
CA ILE A 170 11.14 1.66 -5.84
C ILE A 170 9.88 1.41 -5.00
N PRO A 171 10.02 0.98 -3.73
CA PRO A 171 8.88 0.67 -2.88
C PRO A 171 8.08 1.92 -2.49
N LYS A 172 8.72 3.09 -2.48
CA LYS A 172 8.16 4.30 -1.89
C LYS A 172 8.32 5.54 -2.78
N VAL A 173 7.24 6.32 -2.88
CA VAL A 173 7.17 7.58 -3.62
C VAL A 173 6.72 8.68 -2.66
N LEU A 174 7.54 9.71 -2.50
CA LEU A 174 7.30 10.90 -1.69
C LEU A 174 6.82 12.07 -2.56
N VAL A 175 6.20 13.06 -1.95
CA VAL A 175 5.85 14.35 -2.57
C VAL A 175 6.44 15.47 -1.72
N ASN A 176 7.31 16.29 -2.29
CA ASN A 176 8.11 17.30 -1.58
C ASN A 176 8.81 16.73 -0.31
N GLY A 177 9.34 15.51 -0.42
CA GLY A 177 10.05 14.82 0.67
C GLY A 177 9.15 14.23 1.76
N LYS A 178 7.81 14.21 1.56
CA LYS A 178 6.83 13.77 2.55
C LYS A 178 5.95 12.62 2.02
N ASP A 179 5.39 11.85 2.95
CA ASP A 179 4.37 10.85 2.63
C ASP A 179 3.10 11.55 2.13
N PHE A 180 2.50 11.03 1.05
CA PHE A 180 1.29 11.57 0.43
C PHE A 180 0.10 10.64 0.73
N PHE A 181 -0.88 11.12 1.52
CA PHE A 181 -2.15 10.45 1.85
C PHE A 181 -2.01 8.95 2.21
N GLY A 182 -1.16 8.61 3.19
CA GLY A 182 -1.10 7.23 3.70
C GLY A 182 -0.09 6.31 3.03
N SER A 183 0.87 6.87 2.29
CA SER A 183 2.04 6.18 1.72
C SER A 183 1.79 5.23 0.56
N ASP A 184 0.55 5.18 0.06
CA ASP A 184 0.28 4.49 -1.20
C ASP A 184 0.71 5.33 -2.40
N LYS A 185 1.73 4.85 -3.10
CA LYS A 185 2.27 5.52 -4.29
C LYS A 185 1.23 5.73 -5.39
N VAL A 186 0.21 4.87 -5.49
CA VAL A 186 -0.82 4.97 -6.54
C VAL A 186 -1.57 6.30 -6.43
N ILE A 187 -1.87 6.76 -5.20
CA ILE A 187 -2.59 8.02 -4.98
C ILE A 187 -1.79 9.20 -5.51
N ALA A 188 -0.48 9.26 -5.23
CA ALA A 188 0.39 10.32 -5.76
C ALA A 188 0.52 10.23 -7.28
N LEU A 189 0.79 9.02 -7.79
CA LEU A 189 1.12 8.80 -9.19
C LEU A 189 -0.07 9.04 -10.13
N GLN A 190 -1.27 8.70 -9.68
CA GLN A 190 -2.48 8.77 -10.51
C GLN A 190 -3.27 10.07 -10.33
N ASN A 191 -2.99 10.90 -9.32
CA ASN A 191 -3.71 12.16 -9.10
C ASN A 191 -2.89 13.43 -9.33
N ILE A 192 -1.56 13.40 -9.15
CA ILE A 192 -0.72 14.60 -9.35
C ILE A 192 -0.54 14.83 -10.86
N PRO A 193 -1.00 15.98 -11.40
CA PRO A 193 -0.90 16.26 -12.83
C PRO A 193 0.53 16.63 -13.20
N LYS A 194 0.94 16.26 -14.41
CA LYS A 194 2.30 16.52 -14.94
C LYS A 194 2.71 17.98 -14.83
N ASN A 195 1.77 18.91 -15.06
CA ASN A 195 2.05 20.35 -15.02
C ASN A 195 2.29 20.91 -13.60
N ALA A 196 1.97 20.16 -12.55
CA ALA A 196 2.29 20.53 -11.16
C ALA A 196 3.68 20.04 -10.72
N ILE A 197 4.32 19.15 -11.50
CA ILE A 197 5.62 18.56 -11.18
C ILE A 197 6.72 19.44 -11.76
N ASP A 198 7.70 19.81 -10.94
CA ASP A 198 8.94 20.44 -11.39
C ASP A 198 9.94 19.36 -11.84
N LYS A 199 10.26 18.45 -10.91
CA LYS A 199 11.21 17.36 -11.15
C LYS A 199 10.89 16.09 -10.35
N LEU A 200 11.38 14.97 -10.86
CA LEU A 200 11.36 13.67 -10.16
C LEU A 200 12.78 13.33 -9.71
N GLN A 201 12.95 12.97 -8.44
CA GLN A 201 14.23 12.58 -7.87
C GLN A 201 14.23 11.09 -7.55
N VAL A 202 15.28 10.38 -7.94
CA VAL A 202 15.54 9.00 -7.52
C VAL A 202 16.89 8.96 -6.82
N TYR A 203 16.92 8.52 -5.57
CA TYR A 203 18.14 8.47 -4.77
C TYR A 203 18.17 7.22 -3.88
N ASP A 204 19.35 6.87 -3.41
CA ASP A 204 19.54 5.83 -2.41
C ASP A 204 19.29 6.40 -1.02
N LYS A 205 18.35 5.83 -0.26
CA LYS A 205 17.91 6.39 1.03
C LYS A 205 18.85 6.05 2.20
N ARG A 206 19.81 5.15 1.99
CA ARG A 206 20.73 4.67 3.04
C ARG A 206 21.68 5.78 3.49
N ASP A 207 22.06 5.77 4.76
CA ASP A 207 23.07 6.71 5.28
C ASP A 207 24.50 6.21 5.02
N GLU A 208 25.51 7.06 5.28
CA GLU A 208 26.91 6.73 4.98
C GLU A 208 27.43 5.52 5.77
N ALA A 209 26.92 5.28 6.98
CA ALA A 209 27.27 4.10 7.78
C ALA A 209 26.63 2.82 7.22
N GLU A 210 25.36 2.88 6.82
CA GLU A 210 24.66 1.79 6.13
C GLU A 210 25.29 1.48 4.77
N LYS A 211 25.70 2.51 4.03
CA LYS A 211 26.49 2.38 2.80
C LYS A 211 27.88 1.80 3.08
N ALA A 212 28.54 2.14 4.18
CA ALA A 212 29.86 1.56 4.52
C ALA A 212 29.75 0.09 4.91
N GLN A 213 28.71 -0.29 5.67
CA GLN A 213 28.44 -1.67 6.08
C GLN A 213 27.93 -2.53 4.92
N ASN A 214 27.07 -1.97 4.06
CA ASN A 214 26.44 -2.68 2.94
C ASN A 214 26.54 -1.88 1.63
N PRO A 215 27.72 -1.57 1.07
CA PRO A 215 27.84 -0.62 -0.05
C PRO A 215 27.10 -1.04 -1.33
N PHE A 216 26.73 -2.31 -1.43
CA PHE A 216 26.22 -2.92 -2.66
C PHE A 216 24.71 -3.17 -2.67
N ASP A 217 24.03 -2.91 -1.55
CA ASP A 217 22.58 -3.15 -1.40
C ASP A 217 21.75 -1.85 -1.49
N ASN A 218 21.77 -1.20 -2.65
CA ASN A 218 21.04 0.06 -2.89
C ASN A 218 19.54 -0.05 -2.56
N ASP A 219 19.03 0.89 -1.75
CA ASP A 219 17.63 0.99 -1.35
C ASP A 219 17.04 2.30 -1.91
N TYR A 220 16.40 2.20 -3.08
CA TYR A 220 15.96 3.36 -3.83
C TYR A 220 14.62 3.92 -3.32
N GLU A 221 14.56 5.24 -3.21
CA GLU A 221 13.34 6.00 -2.96
C GLU A 221 13.15 7.03 -4.08
N MET A 222 11.88 7.34 -4.41
CA MET A 222 11.53 8.38 -5.37
C MET A 222 10.84 9.54 -4.66
N ASN A 223 11.12 10.77 -5.10
CA ASN A 223 10.45 11.98 -4.64
C ASN A 223 9.93 12.81 -5.82
N ILE A 224 8.66 13.20 -5.76
CA ILE A 224 8.01 14.12 -6.70
C ILE A 224 8.12 15.53 -6.13
N VAL A 225 8.91 16.38 -6.78
CA VAL A 225 9.03 17.79 -6.42
C VAL A 225 8.00 18.58 -7.21
N LEU A 226 7.13 19.29 -6.50
CA LEU A 226 6.11 20.15 -7.08
C LEU A 226 6.70 21.52 -7.43
N LYS A 227 6.13 22.19 -8.44
CA LYS A 227 6.45 23.59 -8.76
C LYS A 227 6.01 24.50 -7.61
N ASP A 228 6.70 25.63 -7.46
CA ASP A 228 6.33 26.65 -6.49
C ASP A 228 4.88 27.12 -6.68
N GLY A 229 4.15 27.22 -5.58
CA GLY A 229 2.74 27.58 -5.57
C GLY A 229 1.78 26.44 -5.94
N LYS A 230 2.26 25.23 -6.29
CA LYS A 230 1.44 24.04 -6.59
C LYS A 230 1.23 23.12 -5.39
N GLU A 231 1.70 23.51 -4.20
CA GLU A 231 1.58 22.71 -2.98
C GLU A 231 0.16 22.73 -2.42
N ASN A 232 -0.60 23.80 -2.64
CA ASN A 232 -2.03 23.86 -2.34
C ASN A 232 -2.81 23.10 -3.42
N MET A 233 -3.48 22.03 -3.03
CA MET A 233 -4.22 21.18 -3.96
C MET A 233 -5.50 20.64 -3.34
N TYR A 234 -6.51 20.46 -4.18
CA TYR A 234 -7.65 19.60 -3.88
C TYR A 234 -7.89 18.65 -5.05
N PHE A 235 -8.28 17.42 -4.74
CA PHE A 235 -8.66 16.42 -5.73
C PHE A 235 -9.59 15.37 -5.12
N GLY A 236 -10.34 14.64 -5.93
CA GLY A 236 -11.27 13.65 -5.41
C GLY A 236 -12.10 12.96 -6.48
N THR A 237 -13.12 12.24 -6.03
CA THR A 237 -14.09 11.51 -6.84
C THR A 237 -15.50 11.68 -6.30
N ILE A 238 -16.46 11.85 -7.19
CA ILE A 238 -17.90 11.84 -6.89
C ILE A 238 -18.55 10.92 -7.91
N ALA A 239 -19.00 9.74 -7.48
CA ALA A 239 -19.61 8.72 -8.32
C ALA A 239 -21.01 8.38 -7.81
N SER A 240 -21.95 8.21 -8.73
CA SER A 240 -23.29 7.70 -8.46
C SER A 240 -23.71 6.77 -9.57
N GLY A 241 -24.20 5.59 -9.19
CA GLY A 241 -24.60 4.55 -10.11
C GLY A 241 -25.87 3.85 -9.67
N VAL A 242 -26.67 3.49 -10.68
CA VAL A 242 -27.92 2.76 -10.55
C VAL A 242 -27.89 1.55 -11.47
N GLY A 243 -28.49 0.45 -11.03
CA GLY A 243 -28.51 -0.79 -11.79
C GLY A 243 -29.83 -1.55 -11.70
N THR A 244 -29.93 -2.64 -12.46
CA THR A 244 -31.05 -3.58 -12.39
C THR A 244 -31.16 -4.21 -11.01
N ASP A 245 -32.29 -4.84 -10.68
CA ASP A 245 -32.50 -5.54 -9.40
C ASP A 245 -32.28 -4.65 -8.16
N ARG A 246 -32.61 -3.36 -8.31
CA ARG A 246 -32.46 -2.31 -7.29
C ARG A 246 -31.01 -2.17 -6.80
N LYS A 247 -30.02 -2.46 -7.67
CA LYS A 247 -28.61 -2.24 -7.36
C LYS A 247 -28.27 -0.75 -7.41
N TYR A 248 -27.45 -0.30 -6.48
CA TYR A 248 -26.95 1.06 -6.39
C TYR A 248 -25.50 1.06 -5.89
N ASP A 249 -24.76 2.08 -6.32
CA ASP A 249 -23.39 2.31 -5.90
C ASP A 249 -23.11 3.82 -5.89
N GLY A 250 -22.60 4.33 -4.77
CA GLY A 250 -22.29 5.73 -4.57
C GLY A 250 -20.98 5.87 -3.85
N ASN A 251 -20.15 6.81 -4.29
CA ASN A 251 -18.88 7.13 -3.66
C ASN A 251 -18.60 8.64 -3.76
N LEU A 252 -18.14 9.22 -2.67
CA LEU A 252 -17.68 10.59 -2.56
C LEU A 252 -16.34 10.54 -1.84
N ASN A 253 -15.31 11.14 -2.40
CA ASN A 253 -14.03 11.29 -1.74
C ASN A 253 -13.42 12.64 -2.12
N LEU A 254 -13.07 13.43 -1.12
CA LEU A 254 -12.53 14.76 -1.25
C LEU A 254 -11.22 14.85 -0.48
N ASN A 255 -10.16 15.24 -1.16
CA ASN A 255 -8.82 15.40 -0.61
C ASN A 255 -8.38 16.85 -0.72
N TYR A 256 -7.72 17.33 0.32
CA TYR A 256 -7.06 18.63 0.36
C TYR A 256 -5.65 18.47 0.92
N ALA A 257 -4.68 19.13 0.32
CA ALA A 257 -3.31 19.16 0.82
C ALA A 257 -2.65 20.52 0.63
N ASN A 258 -1.77 20.85 1.57
CA ASN A 258 -0.81 21.95 1.49
C ASN A 258 0.55 21.52 2.09
N LYS A 259 1.46 22.47 2.32
CA LYS A 259 2.81 22.18 2.85
C LYS A 259 2.83 21.43 4.19
N LYS A 260 1.81 21.59 5.04
CA LYS A 260 1.77 21.01 6.40
C LYS A 260 0.60 20.06 6.64
N LEU A 261 -0.54 20.30 6.00
CA LEU A 261 -1.79 19.59 6.25
C LEU A 261 -2.16 18.75 5.02
N GLN A 262 -2.56 17.51 5.26
CA GLN A 262 -3.26 16.66 4.30
C GLN A 262 -4.54 16.15 4.97
N SER A 263 -5.68 16.29 4.30
CA SER A 263 -6.97 15.88 4.84
C SER A 263 -7.86 15.23 3.80
N THR A 264 -8.60 14.20 4.20
CA THR A 264 -9.52 13.46 3.36
C THR A 264 -10.87 13.34 4.05
N LEU A 265 -11.94 13.51 3.28
CA LEU A 265 -13.30 13.13 3.65
C LEU A 265 -13.82 12.15 2.61
N ALA A 266 -14.33 10.99 3.03
CA ALA A 266 -14.81 9.95 2.15
C ALA A 266 -16.15 9.37 2.63
N TYR A 267 -17.05 9.08 1.71
CA TYR A 267 -18.34 8.45 1.96
C TYR A 267 -18.65 7.47 0.83
N SER A 268 -19.12 6.27 1.16
CA SER A 268 -19.55 5.29 0.17
C SER A 268 -20.83 4.58 0.60
N ARG A 269 -21.69 4.25 -0.37
CA ARG A 269 -22.93 3.52 -0.15
C ARG A 269 -23.18 2.57 -1.32
N ASN A 270 -23.29 1.27 -1.07
CA ASN A 270 -23.51 0.28 -2.12
C ASN A 270 -24.35 -0.92 -1.63
N ASN A 271 -24.93 -1.70 -2.55
CA ASN A 271 -25.53 -3.02 -2.29
C ASN A 271 -25.08 -4.08 -3.32
N THR A 272 -23.88 -3.91 -3.84
CA THR A 272 -23.25 -4.76 -4.87
C THR A 272 -22.14 -5.62 -4.29
N ASN A 273 -22.21 -5.96 -3.00
CA ASN A 273 -21.18 -6.69 -2.23
C ASN A 273 -19.76 -6.11 -2.33
N ARG A 274 -19.61 -4.81 -2.57
CA ARG A 274 -18.30 -4.15 -2.46
C ARG A 274 -18.02 -3.86 -0.98
N SER A 275 -16.90 -4.36 -0.49
CA SER A 275 -16.52 -4.28 0.92
C SER A 275 -15.37 -3.29 1.11
N LEU A 276 -15.67 -2.19 1.77
CA LEU A 276 -14.71 -1.14 2.12
C LEU A 276 -14.53 -1.14 3.64
N THR A 277 -13.35 -1.56 4.09
CA THR A 277 -13.02 -1.73 5.52
C THR A 277 -11.91 -0.80 5.99
N SER A 278 -11.27 -0.05 5.09
CA SER A 278 -10.21 0.89 5.45
C SER A 278 -10.29 2.22 4.70
N ILE A 279 -9.80 3.29 5.36
CA ILE A 279 -9.67 4.61 4.72
C ILE A 279 -8.71 4.58 3.51
N ASN A 280 -7.69 3.72 3.54
CA ASN A 280 -6.74 3.57 2.44
C ASN A 280 -7.41 2.97 1.19
N GLN A 281 -8.36 2.04 1.37
CA GLN A 281 -9.18 1.52 0.27
C GLN A 281 -10.05 2.64 -0.33
N LEU A 282 -10.69 3.46 0.50
CA LEU A 282 -11.45 4.62 0.03
C LEU A 282 -10.58 5.62 -0.75
N LEU A 283 -9.34 5.83 -0.29
CA LEU A 283 -8.36 6.70 -0.94
C LEU A 283 -7.87 6.15 -2.29
N ARG A 284 -7.65 4.83 -2.41
CA ARG A 284 -7.32 4.22 -3.72
C ARG A 284 -8.45 4.39 -4.74
N ASN A 285 -9.70 4.48 -4.29
CA ASN A 285 -10.86 4.73 -5.17
C ASN A 285 -10.99 6.22 -5.62
N THR A 286 -9.97 7.04 -5.41
CA THR A 286 -9.92 8.46 -5.86
C THR A 286 -9.18 8.66 -7.17
N THR A 287 -8.59 7.61 -7.72
CA THR A 287 -7.56 7.76 -8.74
C THR A 287 -8.13 8.30 -10.05
N PHE A 288 -7.55 9.40 -10.54
CA PHE A 288 -7.95 9.99 -11.82
C PHE A 288 -7.68 9.04 -13.00
N LYS A 289 -6.76 8.08 -12.88
CA LYS A 289 -6.56 7.00 -13.87
C LYS A 289 -7.23 5.71 -13.40
N GLY A 290 -8.29 5.29 -14.10
CA GLY A 290 -8.99 4.02 -13.87
C GLY A 290 -8.51 2.84 -14.74
N ILE A 291 -7.38 2.97 -15.42
CA ILE A 291 -6.92 2.00 -16.44
C ILE A 291 -5.91 1.05 -15.80
N GLY A 292 -6.40 0.16 -14.94
CA GLY A 292 -5.68 -1.02 -14.46
C GLY A 292 -6.52 -2.26 -14.71
N ILE A 293 -5.88 -3.42 -14.94
CA ILE A 293 -6.61 -4.69 -15.04
C ILE A 293 -7.14 -5.09 -13.66
N MET A 294 -6.37 -4.77 -12.62
CA MET A 294 -6.78 -4.93 -11.23
C MET A 294 -7.73 -3.79 -10.87
N SER A 295 -9.01 -4.12 -10.71
CA SER A 295 -9.97 -3.25 -10.04
C SER A 295 -10.17 -3.83 -8.65
N ASP A 296 -9.39 -3.32 -7.69
CA ASP A 296 -9.47 -3.73 -6.27
C ASP A 296 -10.87 -3.45 -5.65
N PHE A 297 -11.78 -2.82 -6.40
CA PHE A 297 -13.07 -2.31 -5.94
C PHE A 297 -14.27 -2.76 -6.80
N ASP A 298 -14.13 -3.80 -7.64
CA ASP A 298 -15.30 -4.40 -8.29
C ASP A 298 -16.07 -5.30 -7.32
N SER A 299 -17.32 -5.59 -7.69
CA SER A 299 -18.23 -6.43 -6.92
C SER A 299 -17.68 -7.85 -6.80
N ASP A 300 -17.67 -8.41 -5.59
CA ASP A 300 -17.19 -9.76 -5.36
C ASP A 300 -18.31 -10.78 -5.57
N PHE A 301 -18.32 -11.41 -6.75
CA PHE A 301 -19.27 -12.47 -7.11
C PHE A 301 -18.99 -13.81 -6.42
N SER A 302 -17.81 -13.97 -5.82
CA SER A 302 -17.48 -15.17 -5.05
C SER A 302 -17.93 -15.08 -3.58
N ARG A 303 -18.25 -13.87 -3.09
CA ARG A 303 -18.76 -13.67 -1.73
C ARG A 303 -20.22 -14.09 -1.64
N SER A 304 -20.50 -15.00 -0.70
CA SER A 304 -21.86 -15.40 -0.34
C SER A 304 -22.57 -14.32 0.48
N GLY A 305 -23.90 -14.29 0.36
CA GLY A 305 -24.79 -13.30 0.95
C GLY A 305 -25.02 -12.08 0.07
N HIS A 306 -26.07 -11.33 0.41
CA HIS A 306 -26.31 -9.99 -0.12
C HIS A 306 -25.92 -8.95 0.92
N ILE A 307 -25.09 -8.00 0.50
CA ILE A 307 -24.45 -7.06 1.41
C ILE A 307 -24.74 -5.65 0.95
N ALA A 308 -25.39 -4.89 1.83
CA ALA A 308 -25.56 -3.47 1.72
C ALA A 308 -24.64 -2.79 2.73
N GLN A 309 -23.80 -1.87 2.27
CA GLN A 309 -22.82 -1.20 3.10
C GLN A 309 -22.91 0.32 2.93
N ASN A 310 -22.78 1.03 4.04
CA ASN A 310 -22.54 2.47 4.10
C ASN A 310 -21.24 2.71 4.86
N VAL A 311 -20.37 3.57 4.35
CA VAL A 311 -19.08 3.89 4.96
C VAL A 311 -18.91 5.40 4.98
N LEU A 312 -18.46 5.96 6.10
CA LEU A 312 -18.02 7.34 6.22
C LEU A 312 -16.63 7.32 6.86
N GLY A 313 -15.70 8.08 6.32
CA GLY A 313 -14.33 8.12 6.80
C GLY A 313 -13.69 9.49 6.65
N GLY A 314 -12.80 9.81 7.57
CA GLY A 314 -12.00 11.02 7.58
C GLY A 314 -10.54 10.71 7.92
N ARG A 315 -9.63 11.47 7.33
CA ARG A 315 -8.20 11.43 7.65
C ARG A 315 -7.68 12.85 7.76
N VAL A 316 -6.81 13.09 8.74
CA VAL A 316 -6.04 14.32 8.87
C VAL A 316 -4.60 13.94 9.18
N GLN A 317 -3.65 14.56 8.49
CA GLN A 317 -2.23 14.41 8.74
C GLN A 317 -1.59 15.80 8.78
N TYR A 318 -0.88 16.08 9.86
CA TYR A 318 -0.18 17.35 10.07
C TYR A 318 1.31 17.12 10.31
N ASP A 319 2.13 17.85 9.57
CA ASP A 319 3.59 17.88 9.71
C ASP A 319 4.02 19.14 10.46
N PHE A 320 4.56 18.95 11.66
CA PHE A 320 5.02 20.04 12.54
C PHE A 320 6.39 20.61 12.13
N LYS A 321 7.07 20.04 11.13
CA LYS A 321 8.37 20.55 10.68
C LYS A 321 8.28 21.98 10.16
N LYS A 322 9.30 22.76 10.50
CA LYS A 322 9.55 24.09 9.91
C LYS A 322 10.45 24.03 8.66
N ASN A 323 11.38 23.07 8.59
CA ASN A 323 12.38 22.95 7.50
C ASN A 323 12.28 21.58 6.79
N GLU A 324 12.71 21.53 5.53
CA GLU A 324 12.68 20.34 4.66
C GLU A 324 13.80 19.31 4.94
N ASP A 325 14.31 19.25 6.18
CA ASP A 325 15.33 18.26 6.51
C ASP A 325 14.75 16.83 6.41
N LYS A 326 15.37 16.03 5.52
CA LYS A 326 15.01 14.64 5.23
C LYS A 326 15.23 13.70 6.43
N ARG A 327 16.11 14.06 7.37
CA ARG A 327 16.51 13.19 8.51
C ARG A 327 15.62 13.30 9.74
N THR A 328 14.88 14.40 9.88
CA THR A 328 13.91 14.57 10.97
C THR A 328 12.55 14.02 10.56
N LYS A 329 11.67 13.68 11.51
CA LYS A 329 10.23 13.44 11.27
C LYS A 329 9.44 13.98 12.46
N ASN A 330 8.33 14.65 12.21
CA ASN A 330 7.42 15.10 13.26
C ASN A 330 6.00 15.19 12.70
N ILE A 331 5.34 14.02 12.61
CA ILE A 331 4.08 13.85 11.89
C ILE A 331 3.04 13.30 12.86
N LEU A 332 1.88 13.94 12.91
CA LEU A 332 0.66 13.42 13.55
C LEU A 332 -0.33 13.05 12.46
N SER A 333 -0.87 11.84 12.51
CA SER A 333 -1.95 11.37 11.63
C SER A 333 -3.11 10.90 12.49
N ALA A 334 -4.33 11.26 12.10
CA ALA A 334 -5.55 10.78 12.72
C ALA A 334 -6.50 10.27 11.62
N ASN A 335 -7.04 9.09 11.80
CA ASN A 335 -8.05 8.50 10.92
C ASN A 335 -9.28 8.13 11.74
N TYR A 336 -10.45 8.29 11.14
CA TYR A 336 -11.71 7.82 11.69
C TYR A 336 -12.52 7.19 10.56
N LEU A 337 -13.06 6.00 10.78
CA LEU A 337 -13.89 5.28 9.84
C LEU A 337 -15.09 4.72 10.59
N ILE A 338 -16.27 4.86 10.02
CA ILE A 338 -17.48 4.22 10.49
C ILE A 338 -18.16 3.55 9.31
N HIS A 339 -18.59 2.31 9.49
CA HIS A 339 -19.41 1.63 8.50
C HIS A 339 -20.58 0.90 9.13
N TRP A 340 -21.65 0.80 8.34
CA TRP A 340 -22.88 0.11 8.66
C TRP A 340 -23.17 -0.90 7.56
N ASP A 341 -23.18 -2.17 7.93
CA ASP A 341 -23.38 -3.28 7.03
C ASP A 341 -24.69 -3.98 7.39
N LYS A 342 -25.49 -4.28 6.37
CA LYS A 342 -26.57 -5.24 6.45
C LYS A 342 -26.23 -6.41 5.54
N GLU A 343 -26.09 -7.58 6.13
CA GLU A 343 -25.75 -8.83 5.44
C GLU A 343 -26.93 -9.81 5.59
N ILE A 344 -27.40 -10.34 4.47
CA ILE A 344 -28.43 -11.40 4.42
C ILE A 344 -27.79 -12.65 3.84
N TYR A 345 -27.74 -13.70 4.65
CA TYR A 345 -27.09 -14.95 4.31
C TYR A 345 -28.07 -16.11 4.43
N GLU A 346 -28.17 -16.90 3.37
CA GLU A 346 -28.98 -18.11 3.32
C GLU A 346 -28.11 -19.27 2.86
N ASP A 347 -28.19 -20.39 3.59
CA ASP A 347 -27.43 -21.60 3.33
C ASP A 347 -28.34 -22.82 3.48
N LYS A 348 -28.22 -23.75 2.54
CA LYS A 348 -28.81 -25.09 2.62
C LYS A 348 -27.71 -26.08 2.31
N SER A 349 -27.54 -27.07 3.16
CA SER A 349 -26.50 -28.08 2.97
C SER A 349 -26.92 -29.46 3.46
N ILE A 350 -26.30 -30.47 2.87
CA ILE A 350 -26.44 -31.88 3.21
C ILE A 350 -25.04 -32.41 3.47
N THR A 351 -24.83 -32.95 4.66
CA THR A 351 -23.60 -33.61 5.10
C THR A 351 -23.84 -35.12 5.18
N ARG A 352 -22.99 -35.91 4.54
CA ARG A 352 -23.01 -37.38 4.58
C ARG A 352 -21.81 -37.89 5.34
N LEU A 353 -22.01 -38.77 6.31
CA LEU A 353 -20.92 -39.45 7.00
C LEU A 353 -20.32 -40.53 6.09
N LEU A 354 -19.02 -40.71 6.19
CA LEU A 354 -18.21 -41.60 5.36
C LEU A 354 -17.61 -42.74 6.20
N ALA A 355 -18.11 -42.96 7.42
CA ALA A 355 -17.64 -44.01 8.31
C ALA A 355 -18.49 -45.28 8.11
N GLY A 356 -17.88 -46.37 7.66
CA GLY A 356 -18.55 -47.69 7.50
C GLY A 356 -18.50 -48.24 6.07
N GLN A 357 -18.66 -49.56 5.92
CA GLN A 357 -18.67 -50.24 4.62
C GLN A 357 -20.01 -50.10 3.87
N ASP A 358 -21.09 -49.64 4.52
CA ASP A 358 -22.47 -49.60 3.96
C ASP A 358 -23.27 -48.30 4.25
N ASP A 359 -22.71 -47.27 4.88
CA ASP A 359 -23.50 -46.17 5.46
C ASP A 359 -23.78 -44.99 4.50
N HIS A 360 -24.41 -45.26 3.34
CA HIS A 360 -25.01 -44.19 2.52
C HIS A 360 -26.23 -43.52 3.17
N THR A 361 -26.71 -44.04 4.31
CA THR A 361 -27.91 -43.57 5.02
C THR A 361 -27.64 -42.55 6.12
N ASN A 362 -26.38 -42.38 6.54
CA ASN A 362 -26.00 -41.46 7.61
C ASN A 362 -25.82 -40.05 7.08
N GLU A 363 -26.93 -39.31 6.99
CA GLU A 363 -26.94 -37.93 6.53
C GLU A 363 -27.44 -36.96 7.59
N SER A 364 -26.94 -35.74 7.54
CA SER A 364 -27.56 -34.60 8.19
C SER A 364 -27.84 -33.51 7.17
N SER A 365 -29.03 -32.91 7.26
CA SER A 365 -29.38 -31.74 6.46
C SER A 365 -29.42 -30.53 7.37
N SER A 366 -28.95 -29.39 6.87
CA SER A 366 -29.00 -28.13 7.59
C SER A 366 -29.49 -27.02 6.69
N SER A 367 -30.29 -26.13 7.27
CA SER A 367 -30.68 -24.87 6.65
C SER A 367 -30.44 -23.74 7.65
N LEU A 368 -29.95 -22.62 7.15
CA LEU A 368 -29.64 -21.43 7.93
C LEU A 368 -30.11 -20.20 7.15
N ALA A 369 -30.86 -19.33 7.84
CA ALA A 369 -31.09 -17.96 7.43
C ALA A 369 -30.52 -17.04 8.52
N LEU A 370 -29.73 -16.05 8.10
CA LEU A 370 -29.07 -15.09 8.98
C LEU A 370 -29.26 -13.68 8.41
N GLU A 371 -29.85 -12.78 9.20
CA GLU A 371 -29.76 -11.35 8.99
C GLU A 371 -28.81 -10.76 10.04
N GLN A 372 -27.74 -10.13 9.57
CA GLN A 372 -26.73 -9.49 10.38
C GLN A 372 -26.71 -7.99 10.09
N ASN A 373 -26.88 -7.18 11.14
CA ASN A 373 -26.68 -5.74 11.10
C ASN A 373 -25.44 -5.40 11.94
N ARG A 374 -24.39 -4.90 11.29
CA ARG A 374 -23.13 -4.54 11.94
C ARG A 374 -22.87 -3.04 11.81
N LYS A 375 -22.50 -2.41 12.91
CA LYS A 375 -21.96 -1.04 12.95
C LYS A 375 -20.56 -1.10 13.53
N SER A 376 -19.56 -0.71 12.75
CA SER A 376 -18.16 -0.71 13.18
C SER A 376 -17.60 0.70 13.10
N GLN A 377 -16.84 1.08 14.12
CA GLN A 377 -16.11 2.34 14.21
C GLN A 377 -14.64 2.02 14.47
N HIS A 378 -13.75 2.62 13.70
CA HIS A 378 -12.31 2.49 13.85
C HIS A 378 -11.68 3.87 13.87
N ALA A 379 -10.94 4.18 14.92
CA ALA A 379 -10.19 5.43 15.05
C ALA A 379 -8.72 5.11 15.31
N THR A 380 -7.83 5.74 14.56
CA THR A 380 -6.38 5.63 14.80
C THR A 380 -5.73 6.99 14.92
N VAL A 381 -4.81 7.14 15.85
CA VAL A 381 -3.96 8.32 15.99
C VAL A 381 -2.51 7.86 16.06
N ASP A 382 -1.71 8.27 15.10
CA ASP A 382 -0.30 7.94 14.97
C ASP A 382 0.55 9.20 15.12
N TYR A 383 1.48 9.18 16.07
CA TYR A 383 2.50 10.21 16.22
C TYR A 383 3.89 9.62 16.00
N ARG A 384 4.65 10.23 15.08
CA ARG A 384 6.01 9.80 14.77
C ARG A 384 6.97 10.97 14.86
N PHE A 385 7.90 10.86 15.80
CA PHE A 385 8.99 11.79 15.98
C PHE A 385 10.34 11.10 15.73
N THR A 386 11.21 11.75 14.97
CA THR A 386 12.58 11.30 14.74
C THR A 386 13.48 12.52 14.70
N LYS A 387 14.53 12.51 15.52
CA LYS A 387 15.53 13.57 15.56
C LYS A 387 16.90 12.99 15.89
N GLU A 388 17.93 13.57 15.30
CA GLU A 388 19.32 13.28 15.62
C GLU A 388 19.85 14.39 16.54
N ILE A 389 20.32 14.04 17.74
CA ILE A 389 20.87 14.97 18.74
C ILE A 389 22.24 14.45 19.15
N ALA A 390 23.30 15.22 18.89
CA ALA A 390 24.68 14.83 19.25
C ALA A 390 25.04 13.39 18.82
N GLN A 391 24.82 13.05 17.53
CA GLN A 391 25.03 11.71 16.94
C GLN A 391 24.15 10.58 17.51
N ARG A 392 23.17 10.90 18.36
CA ARG A 392 22.16 9.96 18.85
C ARG A 392 20.87 10.11 18.06
N LYS A 393 20.45 9.03 17.42
CA LYS A 393 19.14 8.95 16.76
C LYS A 393 18.10 8.61 17.81
N ILE A 394 17.13 9.51 18.00
CA ILE A 394 15.98 9.30 18.87
C ILE A 394 14.77 9.10 17.98
N VAL A 395 14.10 7.96 18.14
CA VAL A 395 12.84 7.64 17.47
C VAL A 395 11.79 7.44 18.54
N LEU A 396 10.73 8.23 18.47
CA LEU A 396 9.54 8.06 19.30
C LEU A 396 8.37 7.75 18.38
N ARG A 397 7.65 6.68 18.70
CA ARG A 397 6.44 6.27 18.02
C ARG A 397 5.37 6.10 19.08
N SER A 398 4.23 6.72 18.83
CA SER A 398 3.02 6.52 19.61
C SER A 398 1.88 6.21 18.67
N ASN A 399 1.10 5.19 19.01
CA ASN A 399 -0.15 4.89 18.33
C ASN A 399 -1.26 4.70 19.36
N LEU A 400 -2.45 5.19 19.02
CA LEU A 400 -3.70 4.89 19.69
C LEU A 400 -4.61 4.29 18.63
N ASP A 401 -5.12 3.09 18.87
CA ASP A 401 -6.05 2.40 17.98
C ASP A 401 -7.30 2.03 18.79
N TYR A 402 -8.46 2.50 18.35
CA TYR A 402 -9.74 2.27 18.99
C TYR A 402 -10.71 1.64 18.00
N ASN A 403 -11.26 0.49 18.36
CA ASN A 403 -12.29 -0.20 17.62
C ASN A 403 -13.54 -0.35 18.48
N ASN A 404 -14.69 -0.04 17.90
CA ASN A 404 -15.99 -0.34 18.49
C ASN A 404 -16.84 -1.04 17.45
N GLN A 405 -17.31 -2.24 17.76
CA GLN A 405 -18.18 -3.01 16.91
C GLN A 405 -19.46 -3.39 17.64
N GLN A 406 -20.58 -2.94 17.09
CA GLN A 406 -21.91 -3.36 17.48
C GLN A 406 -22.46 -4.30 16.42
N ARG A 407 -23.00 -5.44 16.84
CA ARG A 407 -23.55 -6.44 15.94
C ARG A 407 -24.88 -6.96 16.49
N ASN A 408 -25.88 -6.97 15.62
CA ASN A 408 -27.18 -7.58 15.84
C ASN A 408 -27.37 -8.70 14.84
N ASP A 409 -27.43 -9.93 15.33
CA ASP A 409 -27.60 -11.13 14.51
C ASP A 409 -28.95 -11.75 14.84
N ASN A 410 -29.77 -11.96 13.82
CA ASN A 410 -30.97 -12.77 13.91
C ASN A 410 -30.78 -13.98 13.01
N SER A 411 -30.77 -15.16 13.60
CA SER A 411 -30.59 -16.41 12.87
C SER A 411 -31.69 -17.40 13.18
N SER A 412 -32.10 -18.13 12.16
CA SER A 412 -32.94 -19.31 12.28
C SER A 412 -32.24 -20.46 11.57
N SER A 413 -32.04 -21.57 12.27
CA SER A 413 -31.48 -22.78 11.69
C SER A 413 -32.36 -23.99 11.99
N LYS A 414 -32.32 -24.95 11.06
CA LYS A 414 -32.90 -26.28 11.23
C LYS A 414 -31.87 -27.30 10.80
N SER A 415 -31.55 -28.21 11.71
CA SER A 415 -30.66 -29.35 11.49
C SER A 415 -31.45 -30.63 11.70
N ILE A 416 -31.38 -31.55 10.74
CA ILE A 416 -31.95 -32.90 10.84
C ILE A 416 -30.77 -33.86 10.83
N TYR A 417 -30.65 -34.68 11.86
CA TYR A 417 -29.67 -35.75 11.98
C TYR A 417 -30.38 -37.08 11.73
N ASN A 418 -29.93 -37.82 10.72
CA ASN A 418 -30.41 -39.17 10.42
C ASN A 418 -29.24 -40.14 10.49
N TYR A 419 -28.72 -40.34 11.69
CA TYR A 419 -27.65 -41.30 11.96
C TYR A 419 -28.22 -42.61 12.50
N THR A 420 -27.54 -43.73 12.27
CA THR A 420 -27.94 -45.07 12.75
C THR A 420 -28.29 -45.07 14.25
N ASN A 421 -27.52 -44.34 15.07
CA ASN A 421 -27.69 -44.26 16.53
C ASN A 421 -28.27 -42.92 17.03
N ASN A 422 -28.63 -42.01 16.13
CA ASN A 422 -29.20 -40.71 16.48
C ASN A 422 -30.08 -40.19 15.33
N LYS A 423 -31.40 -40.31 15.49
CA LYS A 423 -32.37 -39.64 14.61
C LYS A 423 -33.01 -38.50 15.39
N SER A 424 -32.65 -37.26 15.04
CA SER A 424 -33.15 -36.10 15.74
C SER A 424 -33.32 -34.89 14.82
N GLU A 425 -34.25 -34.02 15.18
CA GLU A 425 -34.42 -32.72 14.56
C GLU A 425 -34.14 -31.64 15.60
N PHE A 426 -33.31 -30.66 15.26
CA PHE A 426 -33.03 -29.50 16.08
C PHE A 426 -33.35 -28.23 15.30
N THR A 427 -34.35 -27.48 15.77
CA THR A 427 -34.65 -26.12 15.27
C THR A 427 -34.17 -25.10 16.29
N ASN A 428 -33.50 -24.07 15.83
CA ASN A 428 -32.94 -23.05 16.70
C ASN A 428 -33.22 -21.66 16.12
N ALA A 429 -33.77 -20.77 16.93
CA ALA A 429 -33.90 -19.35 16.64
C ALA A 429 -33.07 -18.57 17.66
N VAL A 430 -32.12 -17.77 17.17
CA VAL A 430 -31.19 -17.03 18.02
C VAL A 430 -31.18 -15.57 17.62
N SER A 431 -31.47 -14.69 18.58
CA SER A 431 -31.17 -13.25 18.48
C SER A 431 -29.96 -12.94 19.36
N THR A 432 -28.92 -12.35 18.79
CA THR A 432 -27.72 -11.95 19.53
C THR A 432 -27.46 -10.47 19.30
N HIS A 433 -27.25 -9.73 20.39
CA HIS A 433 -26.68 -8.39 20.38
C HIS A 433 -25.32 -8.43 21.05
N SER A 434 -24.29 -7.91 20.40
CA SER A 434 -22.96 -7.75 20.97
C SER A 434 -22.41 -6.35 20.74
N ASP A 435 -21.86 -5.73 21.77
CA ASP A 435 -21.07 -4.49 21.73
C ASP A 435 -19.65 -4.80 22.19
N SER A 436 -18.66 -4.63 21.32
CA SER A 436 -17.25 -4.90 21.61
C SER A 436 -16.45 -3.63 21.41
N LYS A 437 -15.77 -3.18 22.46
CA LYS A 437 -14.85 -2.03 22.44
C LYS A 437 -13.44 -2.52 22.72
N LEU A 438 -12.50 -2.15 21.86
CA LEU A 438 -11.10 -2.48 21.96
C LEU A 438 -10.29 -1.19 21.85
N MET A 439 -9.39 -0.96 22.80
CA MET A 439 -8.45 0.15 22.77
C MET A 439 -7.03 -0.36 22.96
N ASN A 440 -6.17 -0.03 22.00
CA ASN A 440 -4.75 -0.33 22.00
C ASN A 440 -3.96 0.97 22.05
N ILE A 441 -3.03 1.06 22.99
CA ILE A 441 -2.05 2.14 23.03
C ILE A 441 -0.68 1.51 22.83
N GLY A 442 0.13 2.06 21.94
CA GLY A 442 1.52 1.67 21.78
C GLY A 442 2.41 2.87 21.97
N LEU A 443 3.46 2.70 22.78
CA LEU A 443 4.55 3.65 22.95
C LEU A 443 5.86 2.90 22.72
N GLU A 444 6.64 3.35 21.75
CA GLU A 444 7.97 2.82 21.44
C GLU A 444 8.96 3.99 21.41
N MET A 445 10.03 3.85 22.20
CA MET A 445 11.15 4.78 22.19
C MET A 445 12.43 4.00 21.90
N ASP A 446 13.13 4.39 20.84
CA ASP A 446 14.45 3.89 20.49
C ASP A 446 15.47 5.03 20.58
N ILE A 447 16.56 4.75 21.28
CA ILE A 447 17.72 5.64 21.36
C ILE A 447 18.94 4.83 20.93
N SER A 448 19.62 5.25 19.87
CA SER A 448 20.82 4.57 19.37
C SER A 448 21.95 5.56 19.08
N SER A 449 23.18 5.25 19.51
CA SER A 449 24.39 5.99 19.13
C SER A 449 24.97 5.47 17.82
N LYS A 450 25.35 6.37 16.90
CA LYS A 450 25.98 6.00 15.62
C LYS A 450 27.49 5.79 15.72
N ASP A 451 28.17 6.59 16.55
CA ASP A 451 29.64 6.63 16.60
C ASP A 451 30.22 6.07 17.91
N PRO A 452 31.44 5.48 17.87
CA PRO A 452 32.25 5.16 19.06
C PRO A 452 32.47 6.39 19.93
N MET A 453 32.21 6.28 21.24
CA MET A 453 32.63 7.31 22.18
C MET A 453 34.07 7.02 22.64
N SER A 454 35.03 7.82 22.20
CA SER A 454 36.40 7.75 22.73
C SER A 454 36.45 8.46 24.09
N LEU A 455 36.65 7.71 25.17
CA LEU A 455 36.80 8.27 26.53
C LEU A 455 38.17 8.89 26.76
N PHE A 456 39.18 8.49 25.97
CA PHE A 456 40.55 9.01 26.03
C PHE A 456 41.11 9.17 24.62
N SER A 457 41.65 10.35 24.34
CA SER A 457 42.40 10.64 23.11
C SER A 457 43.78 11.15 23.51
N SER A 458 44.74 10.24 23.73
CA SER A 458 46.15 10.58 23.58
C SER A 458 46.62 10.14 22.18
N GLN A 459 47.67 10.79 21.67
CA GLN A 459 48.18 10.60 20.31
C GLN A 459 48.52 9.14 19.96
N ASP A 460 48.70 8.26 20.95
CA ASP A 460 49.12 6.87 20.77
C ASP A 460 48.16 5.79 21.32
N SER A 461 47.01 6.14 21.92
CA SER A 461 46.02 5.12 22.30
C SER A 461 44.58 5.66 22.43
N ARG A 462 43.71 5.22 21.53
CA ARG A 462 42.24 5.37 21.65
C ARG A 462 41.66 4.07 22.17
N ILE A 463 41.17 4.08 23.40
CA ILE A 463 40.36 2.99 23.96
C ILE A 463 38.89 3.36 23.75
N ASN A 464 38.27 2.74 22.75
CA ASN A 464 36.83 2.86 22.50
C ASN A 464 36.09 1.87 23.41
N LEU A 465 35.70 2.32 24.60
CA LEU A 465 35.05 1.47 25.61
C LEU A 465 33.53 1.37 25.43
N VAL A 466 32.91 2.22 24.59
CA VAL A 466 31.46 2.25 24.39
C VAL A 466 31.14 2.44 22.90
N ASP A 467 31.13 1.36 22.14
CA ASP A 467 30.56 1.38 20.79
C ASP A 467 29.06 1.04 20.87
N GLN A 468 28.23 1.87 20.22
CA GLN A 468 26.83 1.60 19.86
C GLN A 468 25.96 1.03 21.00
N LEU A 469 25.77 1.82 22.05
CA LEU A 469 24.66 1.60 22.99
C LEU A 469 23.34 1.87 22.28
N ALA A 470 22.40 0.93 22.39
CA ALA A 470 21.01 1.16 22.03
C ALA A 470 20.05 0.74 23.15
N PHE A 471 19.00 1.56 23.33
CA PHE A 471 17.95 1.36 24.31
C PHE A 471 16.62 1.32 23.58
N THR A 472 15.82 0.30 23.87
CA THR A 472 14.46 0.16 23.36
C THR A 472 13.51 -0.07 24.52
N ILE A 473 12.49 0.79 24.62
CA ILE A 473 11.39 0.64 25.56
C ILE A 473 10.11 0.53 24.75
N LYS A 474 9.32 -0.52 25.01
CA LYS A 474 7.98 -0.68 24.43
C LYS A 474 6.97 -0.90 25.52
N PHE A 475 5.86 -0.17 25.44
CA PHE A 475 4.70 -0.36 26.29
C PHE A 475 3.45 -0.45 25.41
N THR A 476 2.71 -1.55 25.54
CA THR A 476 1.53 -1.81 24.73
C THR A 476 0.40 -2.35 25.60
N PRO A 477 -0.38 -1.47 26.26
CA PRO A 477 -1.61 -1.89 26.92
C PRO A 477 -2.77 -2.02 25.92
N GLU A 478 -3.59 -3.02 26.17
CA GLU A 478 -4.83 -3.31 25.47
C GLU A 478 -5.96 -3.42 26.50
N TRP A 479 -7.08 -2.77 26.22
CA TRP A 479 -8.32 -2.92 26.97
C TRP A 479 -9.43 -3.34 26.04
N LYS A 480 -10.17 -4.37 26.45
CA LYS A 480 -11.30 -4.92 25.73
C LYS A 480 -12.49 -5.02 26.66
N ASP A 481 -13.62 -4.47 26.25
CA ASP A 481 -14.91 -4.56 26.95
C ASP A 481 -15.93 -5.11 25.96
N GLU A 482 -16.46 -6.29 26.27
CA GLU A 482 -17.46 -6.97 25.46
C GLU A 482 -18.72 -7.21 26.28
N TYR A 483 -19.84 -6.77 25.73
CA TYR A 483 -21.16 -7.07 26.26
C TYR A 483 -21.93 -7.89 25.23
N LEU A 484 -22.45 -9.03 25.64
CA LEU A 484 -23.23 -9.94 24.80
C LEU A 484 -24.56 -10.25 25.48
N THR A 485 -25.64 -10.09 24.73
CA THR A 485 -26.95 -10.64 25.08
C THR A 485 -27.39 -11.57 23.97
N LYS A 486 -27.82 -12.77 24.34
CA LYS A 486 -28.26 -13.80 23.40
C LYS A 486 -29.53 -14.41 23.93
N ASN A 487 -30.57 -14.46 23.11
CA ASN A 487 -31.76 -15.25 23.38
C ASN A 487 -31.80 -16.39 22.38
N ALA A 488 -31.86 -17.62 22.87
CA ALA A 488 -31.90 -18.82 22.05
C ALA A 488 -33.14 -19.64 22.39
N ILE A 489 -33.91 -19.98 21.36
CA ILE A 489 -35.07 -20.86 21.44
C ILE A 489 -34.73 -22.10 20.63
N GLY A 490 -34.47 -23.20 21.33
CA GLY A 490 -34.09 -24.48 20.76
C GLY A 490 -35.18 -25.52 21.00
N ASN A 491 -35.69 -26.13 19.92
CA ASN A 491 -36.54 -27.32 20.02
C ASN A 491 -35.76 -28.51 19.47
N TYR A 492 -35.53 -29.47 20.35
CA TYR A 492 -34.90 -30.75 20.05
C TYR A 492 -35.97 -31.84 20.06
N TYR A 493 -36.17 -32.49 18.92
CA TYR A 493 -37.06 -33.64 18.77
C TYR A 493 -36.21 -34.89 18.57
N ASN A 494 -36.36 -35.86 19.47
CA ASN A 494 -35.79 -37.19 19.27
C ASN A 494 -36.82 -38.03 18.52
N LEU A 495 -36.46 -38.49 17.32
CA LEU A 495 -37.35 -39.21 16.40
C LEU A 495 -37.45 -40.70 16.72
N ILE A 496 -36.68 -41.18 17.69
CA ILE A 496 -36.66 -42.57 18.16
C ILE A 496 -37.46 -42.69 19.48
N ASP A 497 -37.23 -41.76 20.41
CA ASP A 497 -37.87 -41.72 21.73
C ASP A 497 -38.45 -40.34 22.01
N SER A 498 -39.78 -40.22 21.94
CA SER A 498 -40.49 -38.96 22.15
C SER A 498 -40.26 -38.36 23.55
N ASN A 499 -39.96 -39.19 24.56
CA ASN A 499 -39.74 -38.71 25.94
C ASN A 499 -38.44 -37.90 26.09
N LYS A 500 -37.52 -38.03 25.13
CA LYS A 500 -36.24 -37.28 25.09
C LYS A 500 -36.34 -35.97 24.32
N THR A 501 -37.53 -35.64 23.78
CA THR A 501 -37.81 -34.35 23.13
C THR A 501 -37.76 -33.24 24.17
N LYS A 502 -37.06 -32.15 23.86
CA LYS A 502 -36.84 -31.03 24.76
C LYS A 502 -37.07 -29.72 24.02
N SER A 503 -37.86 -28.83 24.61
CA SER A 503 -37.92 -27.43 24.21
C SER A 503 -37.22 -26.59 25.26
N SER A 504 -36.37 -25.67 24.81
CA SER A 504 -35.62 -24.76 25.68
C SER A 504 -35.75 -23.34 25.15
N ASN A 505 -35.95 -22.40 26.08
CA ASN A 505 -35.90 -20.97 25.82
C ASN A 505 -34.96 -20.37 26.85
N ARG A 506 -33.80 -19.91 26.40
CA ARG A 506 -32.69 -19.52 27.27
C ARG A 506 -32.16 -18.15 26.88
N GLY A 507 -32.11 -17.26 27.87
CA GLY A 507 -31.46 -15.97 27.78
C GLY A 507 -30.06 -16.02 28.39
N TYR A 508 -29.08 -15.45 27.70
CA TYR A 508 -27.71 -15.28 28.14
C TYR A 508 -27.38 -13.79 28.17
N GLN A 509 -26.76 -13.36 29.25
CA GLN A 509 -26.15 -12.05 29.38
C GLN A 509 -24.72 -12.27 29.86
N GLU A 510 -23.75 -11.85 29.06
CA GLU A 510 -22.33 -12.02 29.34
C GLU A 510 -21.62 -10.68 29.21
N LYS A 511 -20.83 -10.32 30.21
CA LYS A 511 -19.91 -9.19 30.17
C LYS A 511 -18.49 -9.72 30.34
N LEU A 512 -17.63 -9.43 29.39
CA LEU A 512 -16.21 -9.77 29.41
C LEU A 512 -15.40 -8.47 29.43
N GLU A 513 -14.63 -8.27 30.49
CA GLU A 513 -13.60 -7.23 30.56
C GLU A 513 -12.22 -7.88 30.50
N SER A 514 -11.43 -7.54 29.49
CA SER A 514 -10.06 -8.03 29.34
C SER A 514 -9.07 -6.87 29.34
N LYS A 515 -7.98 -7.03 30.08
CA LYS A 515 -6.86 -6.08 30.14
C LYS A 515 -5.59 -6.85 29.86
N GLN A 516 -4.84 -6.43 28.84
CA GLN A 516 -3.53 -6.98 28.55
C GLN A 516 -2.48 -5.88 28.60
N GLN A 517 -1.31 -6.19 29.13
CA GLN A 517 -0.20 -5.26 29.23
C GLN A 517 1.06 -5.96 28.78
N TYR A 518 1.71 -5.39 27.77
CA TYR A 518 3.02 -5.80 27.30
C TYR A 518 4.05 -4.72 27.61
N VAL A 519 5.10 -5.09 28.34
CA VAL A 519 6.26 -4.24 28.60
C VAL A 519 7.49 -4.97 28.07
N PHE A 520 8.27 -4.28 27.24
CA PHE A 520 9.56 -4.75 26.78
C PHE A 520 10.63 -3.72 27.08
N PHE A 521 11.73 -4.18 27.67
CA PHE A 521 12.94 -3.40 27.87
C PHE A 521 14.12 -4.15 27.26
N GLY A 522 14.85 -3.47 26.37
CA GLY A 522 16.04 -3.99 25.74
C GLY A 522 17.21 -3.03 25.85
N VAL A 523 18.37 -3.55 26.25
CA VAL A 523 19.65 -2.84 26.18
C VAL A 523 20.60 -3.67 25.36
N SER A 524 21.15 -3.07 24.30
CA SER A 524 22.15 -3.70 23.46
C SER A 524 23.46 -2.94 23.51
N LEU A 525 24.55 -3.69 23.61
CA LEU A 525 25.92 -3.21 23.51
C LEU A 525 26.69 -4.13 22.56
N LYS A 526 27.09 -3.62 21.39
CA LYS A 526 27.75 -4.39 20.33
C LYS A 526 26.95 -5.67 19.98
N ASN A 527 27.53 -6.81 20.34
CA ASN A 527 27.08 -8.16 20.04
C ASN A 527 26.19 -8.74 21.15
N PHE A 528 26.07 -8.06 22.28
CA PHE A 528 25.34 -8.53 23.45
C PHE A 528 24.06 -7.73 23.64
N GLN A 529 22.96 -8.40 23.98
CA GLN A 529 21.70 -7.75 24.28
C GLN A 529 21.02 -8.44 25.47
N LEU A 530 20.56 -7.64 26.42
CA LEU A 530 19.71 -8.07 27.52
C LEU A 530 18.29 -7.60 27.23
N THR A 531 17.33 -8.52 27.35
CA THR A 531 15.92 -8.23 27.17
C THR A 531 15.12 -8.71 28.36
N ASN A 532 14.11 -7.94 28.72
CA ASN A 532 13.09 -8.32 29.68
C ASN A 532 11.73 -8.12 29.04
N GLU A 533 10.96 -9.20 28.94
CA GLU A 533 9.59 -9.19 28.46
C GLU A 533 8.63 -9.54 29.60
N LEU A 534 7.64 -8.67 29.82
CA LEU A 534 6.56 -8.89 30.77
C LEU A 534 5.22 -8.81 30.03
N LYS A 535 4.44 -9.89 30.11
CA LYS A 535 3.06 -9.96 29.64
C LYS A 535 2.17 -10.25 30.84
N ASN A 536 1.24 -9.35 31.11
CA ASN A 536 0.21 -9.51 32.13
C ASN A 536 -1.16 -9.43 31.46
N SER A 537 -2.05 -10.38 31.74
CA SER A 537 -3.43 -10.34 31.27
C SER A 537 -4.41 -10.70 32.37
N GLU A 538 -5.52 -9.98 32.43
CA GLU A 538 -6.67 -10.24 33.30
C GLU A 538 -7.93 -10.30 32.45
N GLU A 539 -8.74 -11.34 32.63
CA GLU A 539 -10.03 -11.55 31.95
C GLU A 539 -11.11 -11.78 33.02
N LEU A 540 -12.06 -10.85 33.12
CA LEU A 540 -13.21 -10.90 34.01
C LEU A 540 -14.45 -11.27 33.19
N VAL A 541 -15.08 -12.40 33.47
CA VAL A 541 -16.32 -12.85 32.83
C VAL A 541 -17.44 -12.87 33.86
N ASP A 542 -18.45 -12.04 33.66
CA ASP A 542 -19.72 -12.08 34.40
C ASP A 542 -20.80 -12.61 33.46
N ARG A 543 -21.26 -13.85 33.70
CA ARG A 543 -22.23 -14.53 32.88
C ARG A 543 -23.46 -14.90 33.68
N ILE A 544 -24.61 -14.39 33.24
CA ILE A 544 -25.93 -14.68 33.80
C ILE A 544 -26.76 -15.42 32.76
N VAL A 545 -27.30 -16.58 33.14
CA VAL A 545 -28.13 -17.41 32.27
C VAL A 545 -29.49 -17.62 32.91
N ARG A 546 -30.56 -17.42 32.14
CA ARG A 546 -31.94 -17.60 32.59
C ARG A 546 -32.69 -18.55 31.66
N ASP A 547 -33.31 -19.56 32.24
CA ASP A 547 -34.23 -20.48 31.57
C ASP A 547 -35.66 -19.98 31.72
N ARG A 548 -36.36 -19.85 30.60
CA ARG A 548 -37.77 -19.45 30.56
C ARG A 548 -38.65 -20.68 30.48
N ILE A 549 -39.39 -20.94 31.56
CA ILE A 549 -40.37 -22.03 31.66
C ILE A 549 -41.76 -21.40 31.70
N GLY A 550 -42.50 -21.50 30.59
CA GLY A 550 -43.77 -20.78 30.42
C GLY A 550 -43.56 -19.27 30.34
N GLN A 551 -44.08 -18.53 31.33
CA GLN A 551 -43.90 -17.07 31.47
C GLN A 551 -42.88 -16.66 32.54
N ILE A 552 -42.27 -17.62 33.24
CA ILE A 552 -41.37 -17.37 34.37
C ILE A 552 -39.93 -17.55 33.91
N ASP A 553 -39.08 -16.57 34.21
CA ASP A 553 -37.63 -16.65 34.00
C ASP A 553 -36.97 -17.15 35.30
N THR A 554 -36.24 -18.27 35.21
CA THR A 554 -35.52 -18.90 36.33
C THR A 554 -34.00 -18.84 36.08
N THR A 555 -33.22 -18.44 37.07
CA THR A 555 -31.75 -18.38 36.92
C THR A 555 -31.17 -19.79 36.86
N ASN A 556 -30.37 -20.07 35.82
CA ASN A 556 -29.63 -21.32 35.71
C ASN A 556 -28.29 -21.18 36.43
N TYR A 557 -28.21 -21.68 37.67
CA TYR A 557 -27.00 -21.60 38.50
C TYR A 557 -25.84 -22.48 38.00
N GLY A 558 -26.11 -23.50 37.17
CA GLY A 558 -25.05 -24.32 36.57
C GLY A 558 -24.32 -23.61 35.43
N LEU A 559 -24.97 -22.65 34.79
CA LEU A 559 -24.43 -21.87 33.67
C LEU A 559 -24.07 -20.44 34.07
N THR A 560 -24.62 -19.92 35.16
CA THR A 560 -24.33 -18.58 35.69
C THR A 560 -23.05 -18.60 36.51
N TYR A 561 -22.06 -17.78 36.15
CA TYR A 561 -20.83 -17.66 36.92
C TYR A 561 -20.15 -16.29 36.76
N LEU A 562 -19.38 -15.94 37.78
CA LEU A 562 -18.40 -14.86 37.74
C LEU A 562 -17.01 -15.49 37.79
N SER A 563 -16.14 -15.19 36.82
CA SER A 563 -14.78 -15.74 36.71
C SER A 563 -13.76 -14.62 36.51
N ASN A 564 -12.61 -14.72 37.19
CA ASN A 564 -11.45 -13.84 37.02
C ASN A 564 -10.20 -14.68 36.69
N LEU A 565 -9.76 -14.62 35.44
CA LEU A 565 -8.57 -15.30 34.94
C LEU A 565 -7.39 -14.33 34.85
N LYS A 566 -6.31 -14.62 35.57
CA LYS A 566 -5.05 -13.89 35.53
C LYS A 566 -3.95 -14.74 34.92
N LYS A 567 -3.25 -14.20 33.93
CA LYS A 567 -2.07 -14.81 33.32
C LYS A 567 -0.89 -13.85 33.43
N LEU A 568 0.24 -14.35 33.91
CA LEU A 568 1.49 -13.59 34.01
C LEU A 568 2.60 -14.39 33.32
N SER A 569 3.31 -13.75 32.39
CA SER A 569 4.49 -14.30 31.73
C SER A 569 5.64 -13.31 31.86
N TYR A 570 6.75 -13.75 32.45
CA TYR A 570 7.98 -12.98 32.53
C TYR A 570 9.12 -13.75 31.87
N ILE A 571 9.82 -13.12 30.93
CA ILE A 571 10.86 -13.74 30.11
C ILE A 571 12.09 -12.80 30.09
N PRO A 572 13.00 -12.92 31.07
CA PRO A 572 14.35 -12.39 30.95
C PRO A 572 15.12 -13.22 29.92
N SER A 573 15.90 -12.58 29.06
CA SER A 573 16.71 -13.28 28.05
C SER A 573 18.04 -12.60 27.81
N VAL A 574 19.04 -13.44 27.51
CA VAL A 574 20.38 -13.02 27.11
C VAL A 574 20.57 -13.39 25.65
N ASN A 575 20.96 -12.40 24.86
CA ASN A 575 21.18 -12.51 23.42
C ASN A 575 22.65 -12.24 23.12
N TYR A 576 23.27 -13.09 22.30
CA TYR A 576 24.62 -12.90 21.78
C TYR A 576 24.63 -13.10 20.27
N SER A 577 25.24 -12.17 19.53
CA SER A 577 25.28 -12.17 18.07
C SER A 577 26.72 -12.00 17.60
N PHE A 578 27.26 -12.93 16.84
CA PHE A 578 28.63 -12.85 16.34
C PHE A 578 28.69 -13.21 14.86
N ASN A 579 29.65 -12.61 14.16
CA ASN A 579 29.91 -12.90 12.75
C ASN A 579 30.93 -14.03 12.66
N VAL A 580 30.52 -15.18 12.11
CA VAL A 580 31.41 -16.32 11.82
C VAL A 580 32.25 -16.04 10.59
N MET A 581 31.68 -15.36 9.61
CA MET A 581 32.35 -14.97 8.37
C MET A 581 31.93 -13.57 7.99
N GLN A 582 32.89 -12.74 7.60
CA GLN A 582 32.65 -11.41 7.07
C GLN A 582 33.74 -11.11 6.04
N ARG A 583 33.34 -10.96 4.78
CA ARG A 583 34.24 -10.66 3.66
C ARG A 583 33.62 -9.57 2.82
N GLN A 584 34.37 -8.50 2.60
CA GLN A 584 33.91 -7.36 1.82
C GLN A 584 35.00 -6.95 0.83
N LEU A 585 34.72 -7.13 -0.45
CA LEU A 585 35.57 -6.69 -1.55
C LEU A 585 34.92 -5.47 -2.20
N SER A 586 35.53 -4.30 -1.96
CA SER A 586 34.99 -3.03 -2.44
C SER A 586 34.72 -3.07 -3.96
N GLY A 587 33.53 -2.64 -4.38
CA GLY A 587 33.08 -2.66 -5.77
C GLY A 587 32.80 -4.04 -6.39
N ARG A 588 32.90 -5.15 -5.65
CA ARG A 588 32.78 -6.52 -6.21
C ARG A 588 31.74 -7.37 -5.52
N GLU A 589 32.00 -7.79 -4.29
CA GLU A 589 31.15 -8.72 -3.53
C GLU A 589 31.26 -8.50 -2.03
N SER A 590 30.18 -8.81 -1.32
CA SER A 590 30.11 -8.80 0.14
C SER A 590 29.44 -10.06 0.63
N GLU A 591 29.94 -10.62 1.72
CA GLU A 591 29.50 -11.88 2.27
C GLU A 591 29.57 -11.84 3.78
N TYR A 592 28.49 -12.26 4.43
CA TYR A 592 28.40 -12.31 5.88
C TYR A 592 27.62 -13.52 6.35
N LEU A 593 28.10 -14.12 7.43
CA LEU A 593 27.47 -15.19 8.17
C LEU A 593 27.41 -14.77 9.64
N THR A 594 26.22 -14.48 10.13
CA THR A 594 25.97 -14.08 11.51
C THR A 594 25.22 -15.18 12.24
N VAL A 595 25.69 -15.55 13.42
CA VAL A 595 25.00 -16.47 14.33
C VAL A 595 24.53 -15.65 15.54
N ARG A 596 23.24 -15.75 15.83
CA ARG A 596 22.60 -15.18 17.01
C ARG A 596 22.08 -16.31 17.88
N THR A 597 22.44 -16.29 19.15
CA THR A 597 21.91 -17.18 20.17
C THR A 597 21.18 -16.37 21.21
N GLU A 598 20.02 -16.84 21.61
CA GLU A 598 19.17 -16.27 22.64
C GLU A 598 18.79 -17.40 23.61
N LEU A 599 18.98 -17.14 24.89
CA LEU A 599 18.56 -18.02 25.96
C LEU A 599 17.63 -17.25 26.89
N GLY A 600 16.35 -17.60 26.85
CA GLY A 600 15.33 -17.05 27.74
C GLY A 600 14.91 -18.05 28.82
N LEU A 601 14.44 -17.52 29.96
CA LEU A 601 13.76 -18.31 30.99
C LEU A 601 12.33 -17.79 31.13
N LYS A 602 11.33 -18.58 30.72
CA LYS A 602 9.92 -18.22 30.83
C LYS A 602 9.37 -18.66 32.17
N LEU A 603 8.92 -17.68 32.95
CA LEU A 603 8.14 -17.86 34.17
C LEU A 603 6.67 -17.58 33.85
N PHE A 604 5.84 -18.62 33.79
CA PHE A 604 4.41 -18.48 33.44
C PHE A 604 3.51 -18.93 34.60
N LYS A 605 2.54 -18.09 34.94
CA LYS A 605 1.51 -18.38 35.95
C LYS A 605 0.13 -18.14 35.34
N LEU A 606 -0.77 -19.10 35.56
CA LEU A 606 -2.20 -19.00 35.25
C LEU A 606 -2.98 -19.26 36.53
N ALA A 607 -3.90 -18.36 36.88
CA ALA A 607 -4.80 -18.53 38.01
C ALA A 607 -6.21 -18.05 37.64
N ASN A 608 -7.21 -18.89 37.86
CA ASN A 608 -8.62 -18.54 37.69
C ASN A 608 -9.35 -18.67 39.03
N SER A 609 -10.08 -17.63 39.42
CA SER A 609 -11.03 -17.67 40.54
C SER A 609 -12.45 -17.51 40.01
N SER A 610 -13.36 -18.40 40.36
CA SER A 610 -14.74 -18.43 39.87
C SER A 610 -15.72 -18.79 40.98
N SER A 611 -16.97 -18.37 40.81
CA SER A 611 -18.10 -18.82 41.64
C SER A 611 -18.42 -20.31 41.44
N ILE A 612 -18.03 -20.90 40.31
CA ILE A 612 -18.10 -22.35 40.09
C ILE A 612 -16.78 -22.95 40.57
N GLU A 613 -16.85 -23.84 41.57
CA GLU A 613 -15.69 -24.44 42.20
C GLU A 613 -14.78 -25.17 41.21
N ALA A 614 -15.37 -25.89 40.25
CA ALA A 614 -14.61 -26.64 39.23
C ALA A 614 -13.73 -25.73 38.34
N LEU A 615 -14.05 -24.44 38.22
CA LEU A 615 -13.25 -23.49 37.44
C LEU A 615 -12.09 -22.87 38.24
N ASN A 616 -11.98 -23.13 39.55
CA ASN A 616 -10.87 -22.65 40.39
C ASN A 616 -9.60 -23.45 40.11
N ILE A 617 -8.70 -22.88 39.30
CA ILE A 617 -7.51 -23.57 38.80
C ILE A 617 -6.30 -22.64 38.94
N GLU A 618 -5.19 -23.14 39.50
CA GLU A 618 -3.89 -22.47 39.49
C GLU A 618 -2.83 -23.41 38.89
N LYS A 619 -2.11 -22.94 37.86
CA LYS A 619 -0.98 -23.65 37.25
C LYS A 619 0.24 -22.73 37.13
N LYS A 620 1.43 -23.28 37.36
CA LYS A 620 2.72 -22.58 37.26
C LYS A 620 3.68 -23.41 36.42
N TYR A 621 4.42 -22.74 35.56
CA TYR A 621 5.30 -23.37 34.58
C TYR A 621 6.63 -22.61 34.48
N TYR A 622 7.71 -23.37 34.32
CA TYR A 622 9.08 -22.88 34.27
C TYR A 622 9.79 -23.56 33.11
N THR A 623 10.22 -22.77 32.13
CA THR A 623 10.65 -23.33 30.85
C THR A 623 11.82 -22.51 30.27
N TYR A 624 12.83 -23.21 29.75
CA TYR A 624 13.89 -22.58 28.96
C TYR A 624 13.43 -22.34 27.51
N GLN A 625 13.71 -21.16 26.96
CA GLN A 625 13.39 -20.79 25.59
C GLN A 625 14.68 -20.54 24.81
N PRO A 626 15.34 -21.59 24.30
CA PRO A 626 16.44 -21.43 23.37
C PRO A 626 15.94 -20.93 22.01
N ASN A 627 16.66 -19.97 21.46
CA ASN A 627 16.47 -19.50 20.10
C ASN A 627 17.84 -19.32 19.44
N VAL A 628 18.06 -19.99 18.31
CA VAL A 628 19.31 -19.93 17.55
C VAL A 628 18.98 -19.54 16.12
N THR A 629 19.57 -18.45 15.64
CA THR A 629 19.39 -17.95 14.28
C THR A 629 20.74 -17.84 13.58
N LEU A 630 20.85 -18.43 12.40
CA LEU A 630 21.99 -18.33 11.51
C LEU A 630 21.56 -17.60 10.25
N ASN A 631 22.19 -16.45 9.97
CA ASN A 631 21.88 -15.62 8.81
C ASN A 631 23.11 -15.52 7.91
N TYR A 632 22.99 -16.02 6.69
CA TYR A 632 23.98 -15.86 5.65
C TYR A 632 23.45 -14.90 4.59
N LYS A 633 24.24 -13.92 4.16
CA LYS A 633 23.94 -13.19 2.92
C LYS A 633 25.20 -12.90 2.13
N PHE A 634 25.06 -13.07 0.83
CA PHE A 634 26.04 -12.86 -0.20
C PHE A 634 25.46 -11.90 -1.22
N SER A 635 26.17 -10.82 -1.53
CA SER A 635 25.77 -9.85 -2.53
C SER A 635 26.91 -9.62 -3.51
N LYS A 636 26.60 -9.75 -4.79
CA LYS A 636 27.51 -9.41 -5.90
C LYS A 636 26.97 -8.19 -6.62
N LEU A 637 27.74 -7.10 -6.59
CA LEU A 637 27.28 -5.78 -7.00
C LEU A 637 26.69 -5.79 -8.42
N GLY A 638 25.47 -5.24 -8.55
CA GLY A 638 24.76 -5.11 -9.83
C GLY A 638 24.45 -6.44 -10.54
N LYS A 639 24.67 -7.58 -9.86
CA LYS A 639 24.44 -8.91 -10.42
C LYS A 639 23.33 -9.63 -9.67
N TYR A 640 23.57 -10.03 -8.43
CA TYR A 640 22.57 -10.75 -7.64
C TYR A 640 22.90 -10.69 -6.15
N GLU A 641 21.89 -10.99 -5.35
CA GLU A 641 21.95 -11.14 -3.91
C GLU A 641 21.31 -12.47 -3.53
N PHE A 642 21.94 -13.17 -2.60
CA PHE A 642 21.42 -14.36 -1.98
C PHE A 642 21.45 -14.16 -0.46
N SER A 643 20.34 -14.42 0.20
CA SER A 643 20.24 -14.41 1.66
C SER A 643 19.53 -15.67 2.12
N THR A 644 20.07 -16.35 3.13
CA THR A 644 19.40 -17.47 3.78
C THR A 644 19.48 -17.32 5.30
N GLY A 645 18.38 -17.58 5.99
CA GLY A 645 18.27 -17.57 7.43
C GLY A 645 17.74 -18.91 7.91
N LEU A 646 18.46 -19.58 8.80
CA LEU A 646 18.03 -20.79 9.50
C LEU A 646 17.78 -20.44 10.97
N ALA A 647 16.58 -20.67 11.48
CA ALA A 647 16.23 -20.43 12.87
C ALA A 647 15.67 -21.69 13.52
N TYR A 648 16.14 -21.99 14.73
CA TYR A 648 15.52 -22.95 15.63
C TYR A 648 14.94 -22.21 16.83
N LYS A 649 13.66 -22.43 17.12
CA LYS A 649 12.97 -21.84 18.26
C LYS A 649 12.19 -22.91 19.01
N TYR A 650 12.24 -22.86 20.33
CA TYR A 650 11.37 -23.61 21.20
C TYR A 650 10.27 -22.71 21.80
N ASP A 651 9.02 -23.15 21.76
CA ASP A 651 7.87 -22.45 22.34
C ASP A 651 6.91 -23.42 23.02
N GLU A 652 5.94 -22.88 23.76
CA GLU A 652 4.94 -23.68 24.48
C GLU A 652 3.56 -23.04 24.43
N TYR A 653 2.54 -23.89 24.25
CA TYR A 653 1.14 -23.51 24.35
C TYR A 653 0.50 -24.15 25.58
N TYR A 654 -0.23 -23.34 26.35
CA TYR A 654 -0.89 -23.79 27.58
C TYR A 654 -2.37 -24.10 27.31
N PRO A 655 -2.95 -25.13 27.95
CA PRO A 655 -4.36 -25.46 27.80
C PRO A 655 -5.27 -24.29 28.20
N MET A 656 -6.34 -24.06 27.44
CA MET A 656 -7.35 -23.06 27.77
C MET A 656 -8.23 -23.54 28.94
N ILE A 657 -8.87 -22.62 29.67
CA ILE A 657 -9.74 -22.99 30.81
C ILE A 657 -10.81 -24.00 30.40
N HIS A 658 -11.51 -23.76 29.29
CA HIS A 658 -12.57 -24.66 28.82
C HIS A 658 -12.04 -26.05 28.40
N GLN A 659 -10.76 -26.15 28.02
CA GLN A 659 -10.12 -27.45 27.75
C GLN A 659 -9.80 -28.19 29.04
N LEU A 660 -9.55 -27.48 30.13
CA LEU A 660 -9.32 -28.06 31.46
C LEU A 660 -10.63 -28.45 32.14
N VAL A 661 -11.60 -27.53 32.15
CA VAL A 661 -12.92 -27.70 32.72
C VAL A 661 -13.93 -26.93 31.88
N ASN A 662 -14.89 -27.64 31.31
CA ASN A 662 -15.95 -27.05 30.48
C ASN A 662 -17.27 -26.99 31.24
N VAL A 663 -18.01 -25.89 31.09
CA VAL A 663 -19.37 -25.76 31.62
C VAL A 663 -20.34 -26.23 30.55
N TYR A 664 -21.04 -27.35 30.79
CA TYR A 664 -21.92 -27.96 29.80
C TYR A 664 -23.26 -27.24 29.68
N ASP A 665 -23.55 -26.74 28.49
CA ASP A 665 -24.83 -26.13 28.11
C ASP A 665 -25.71 -27.14 27.38
N ASP A 666 -26.85 -27.49 27.99
CA ASP A 666 -27.77 -28.54 27.56
C ASP A 666 -28.87 -28.07 26.57
N ILE A 667 -28.66 -26.91 25.92
CA ILE A 667 -29.57 -26.38 24.89
C ILE A 667 -29.63 -27.28 23.64
N ASN A 668 -28.51 -27.95 23.31
CA ASN A 668 -28.44 -28.99 22.31
C ASN A 668 -27.90 -30.28 22.96
N PRO A 669 -28.78 -31.21 23.37
CA PRO A 669 -28.37 -32.42 24.08
C PRO A 669 -27.58 -33.40 23.21
N SER A 670 -27.65 -33.29 21.87
CA SER A 670 -26.94 -34.20 20.97
C SER A 670 -25.43 -34.00 20.90
N PHE A 671 -24.89 -32.98 21.56
CA PHE A 671 -23.46 -32.68 21.52
C PHE A 671 -22.93 -32.24 22.89
N ARG A 672 -21.85 -32.87 23.35
CA ARG A 672 -21.25 -32.59 24.66
C ARG A 672 -19.73 -32.52 24.59
N ILE A 673 -19.14 -31.54 25.26
CA ILE A 673 -17.68 -31.37 25.37
C ILE A 673 -17.27 -31.53 26.83
N PHE A 674 -16.26 -32.36 27.06
CA PHE A 674 -15.64 -32.63 28.36
C PHE A 674 -14.22 -32.06 28.42
N GLY A 675 -13.96 -31.30 29.48
CA GLY A 675 -12.62 -30.83 29.82
C GLY A 675 -11.78 -31.90 30.51
N ASN A 676 -10.46 -31.72 30.51
CA ASN A 676 -9.51 -32.59 31.18
C ASN A 676 -8.46 -31.78 31.96
N ILE A 677 -8.56 -31.81 33.29
CA ILE A 677 -7.67 -31.05 34.18
C ILE A 677 -6.20 -31.48 34.08
N ASN A 678 -5.95 -32.72 33.65
CA ASN A 678 -4.63 -33.33 33.55
C ASN A 678 -3.87 -32.96 32.26
N LEU A 679 -4.46 -32.10 31.40
CA LEU A 679 -3.77 -31.64 30.20
C LEU A 679 -2.45 -30.93 30.55
N LYS A 680 -1.40 -31.36 29.86
CA LYS A 680 -0.06 -30.77 29.89
C LYS A 680 0.08 -29.71 28.81
N GLN A 681 1.09 -28.84 28.98
CA GLN A 681 1.45 -27.85 27.96
C GLN A 681 1.97 -28.53 26.70
N GLU A 682 1.57 -28.01 25.55
CA GLU A 682 2.07 -28.45 24.26
C GLU A 682 3.45 -27.83 24.03
N GLN A 683 4.43 -28.67 23.72
CA GLN A 683 5.80 -28.25 23.47
C GLN A 683 6.05 -28.19 21.96
N VAL A 684 6.60 -27.08 21.50
CA VAL A 684 6.68 -26.75 20.08
C VAL A 684 8.12 -26.49 19.69
N ASN A 685 8.66 -27.38 18.87
CA ASN A 685 9.96 -27.20 18.23
C ASN A 685 9.73 -26.67 16.82
N LEU A 686 10.33 -25.51 16.51
CA LEU A 686 10.16 -24.83 15.24
C LEU A 686 11.52 -24.69 14.55
N LEU A 687 11.63 -25.25 13.35
CA LEU A 687 12.77 -25.05 12.46
C LEU A 687 12.30 -24.26 11.24
N MET A 688 12.86 -23.07 11.03
CA MET A 688 12.52 -22.18 9.93
C MET A 688 13.74 -21.96 9.05
N LEU A 689 13.61 -22.17 7.75
CA LEU A 689 14.62 -21.79 6.76
C LEU A 689 13.97 -20.84 5.75
N ASN A 690 14.52 -19.65 5.62
CA ASN A 690 14.08 -18.64 4.67
C ASN A 690 15.25 -18.34 3.73
N ALA A 691 15.13 -18.66 2.46
CA ALA A 691 16.13 -18.38 1.44
C ALA A 691 15.55 -17.45 0.38
N ALA A 692 16.29 -16.44 -0.04
CA ALA A 692 15.91 -15.51 -1.08
C ALA A 692 17.10 -15.28 -2.02
N PHE A 693 16.82 -15.31 -3.31
CA PHE A 693 17.74 -14.92 -4.37
C PHE A 693 17.09 -13.82 -5.19
N VAL A 694 17.80 -12.72 -5.39
CA VAL A 694 17.31 -11.57 -6.17
C VAL A 694 18.37 -11.17 -7.17
N GLN A 695 18.03 -11.18 -8.46
CA GLN A 695 18.91 -10.69 -9.50
C GLN A 695 18.77 -9.17 -9.67
N ASN A 696 19.85 -8.42 -9.42
CA ASN A 696 19.88 -6.96 -9.44
C ASN A 696 20.09 -6.40 -10.86
N ARG A 697 19.22 -6.75 -11.80
CA ARG A 697 19.20 -6.28 -13.20
C ARG A 697 17.82 -5.77 -13.59
N SER A 698 17.72 -4.90 -14.60
CA SER A 698 16.46 -4.31 -15.11
C SER A 698 15.33 -5.32 -15.33
N HIS A 699 15.67 -6.55 -15.71
CA HIS A 699 14.76 -7.66 -15.99
C HIS A 699 15.12 -8.90 -15.14
N GLY A 700 15.58 -8.64 -13.91
CA GLY A 700 15.98 -9.68 -12.98
C GLY A 700 14.81 -10.54 -12.55
N TYR A 701 15.14 -11.74 -12.06
CA TYR A 701 14.20 -12.60 -11.38
C TYR A 701 14.51 -12.65 -9.89
N ALA A 702 13.49 -12.93 -9.10
CA ALA A 702 13.58 -13.19 -7.68
C ALA A 702 12.97 -14.55 -7.38
N ILE A 703 13.62 -15.29 -6.49
CA ILE A 703 13.16 -16.57 -5.97
C ILE A 703 13.18 -16.44 -4.45
N LYS A 704 12.08 -16.79 -3.80
CA LYS A 704 12.07 -16.96 -2.35
C LYS A 704 11.56 -18.34 -2.02
N PHE A 705 12.17 -18.95 -1.02
CA PHE A 705 11.80 -20.24 -0.50
C PHE A 705 11.76 -20.14 1.01
N ASN A 706 10.58 -20.36 1.59
CA ASN A 706 10.41 -20.41 3.02
C ASN A 706 9.93 -21.80 3.38
N THR A 707 10.62 -22.47 4.29
CA THR A 707 10.19 -23.74 4.86
C THR A 707 10.13 -23.62 6.37
N THR A 708 9.04 -24.12 6.95
CA THR A 708 8.84 -24.21 8.38
C THR A 708 8.47 -25.64 8.72
N ILE A 709 9.30 -26.29 9.53
CA ILE A 709 9.04 -27.61 10.08
C ILE A 709 8.72 -27.41 11.56
N GLN A 710 7.57 -27.90 11.97
CA GLN A 710 7.09 -27.82 13.34
C GLN A 710 6.87 -29.24 13.88
N GLY A 711 7.41 -29.50 15.07
CA GLY A 711 7.15 -30.73 15.84
C GLY A 711 6.48 -30.38 17.16
N LYS A 712 5.25 -30.84 17.34
CA LYS A 712 4.43 -30.63 18.54
C LYS A 712 4.37 -31.90 19.36
N THR A 713 5.05 -31.93 20.50
CA THR A 713 4.96 -33.01 21.48
C THR A 713 3.92 -32.67 22.54
N GLN A 714 3.15 -33.67 22.97
CA GLN A 714 2.01 -33.49 23.88
C GLN A 714 0.94 -32.51 23.34
N GLY A 715 0.80 -32.38 22.02
CA GLY A 715 -0.22 -31.53 21.41
C GLY A 715 -1.62 -31.89 21.87
N ILE A 716 -2.48 -30.90 22.12
CA ILE A 716 -3.85 -31.14 22.58
C ILE A 716 -4.69 -31.58 21.37
N MET A 717 -5.43 -32.68 21.51
CA MET A 717 -6.30 -33.22 20.47
C MET A 717 -7.65 -33.68 21.04
N ASP A 718 -8.61 -33.85 20.14
CA ASP A 718 -9.97 -34.26 20.46
C ASP A 718 -10.11 -35.79 20.36
N SER A 719 -10.79 -36.39 21.33
CA SER A 719 -11.31 -37.77 21.26
C SER A 719 -12.82 -37.71 21.11
N VAL A 720 -13.35 -38.31 20.04
CA VAL A 720 -14.79 -38.28 19.72
C VAL A 720 -15.41 -39.64 20.04
N ALA A 721 -16.52 -39.65 20.77
CA ALA A 721 -17.32 -40.84 21.01
C ALA A 721 -18.77 -40.61 20.54
N TYR A 722 -19.29 -41.51 19.70
CA TYR A 722 -20.69 -41.53 19.27
C TYR A 722 -21.44 -42.49 20.18
N VAL A 723 -22.03 -41.93 21.24
CA VAL A 723 -22.83 -42.65 22.23
C VAL A 723 -24.30 -42.59 21.81
N VAL A 724 -25.15 -43.42 22.40
CA VAL A 724 -26.60 -43.37 22.16
C VAL A 724 -27.12 -41.96 22.43
N ASP A 725 -27.86 -41.38 21.47
CA ASP A 725 -28.46 -40.04 21.48
C ASP A 725 -27.50 -38.82 21.50
N GLN A 726 -26.18 -39.00 21.63
CA GLN A 726 -25.23 -37.88 21.74
C GLN A 726 -23.83 -38.16 21.18
N GLN A 727 -23.19 -37.10 20.69
CA GLN A 727 -21.76 -37.07 20.37
C GLN A 727 -20.99 -36.42 21.52
N GLU A 728 -19.94 -37.07 22.00
CA GLU A 728 -19.05 -36.57 23.05
C GLU A 728 -17.68 -36.22 22.49
N ILE A 729 -17.11 -35.11 22.94
CA ILE A 729 -15.72 -34.70 22.69
C ILE A 729 -14.97 -34.61 24.01
N HIS A 730 -13.85 -35.32 24.11
CA HIS A 730 -12.95 -35.31 25.26
C HIS A 730 -11.57 -34.77 24.86
N TYR A 731 -11.07 -33.76 25.56
CA TYR A 731 -9.72 -33.22 25.29
C TYR A 731 -8.63 -34.10 25.91
N ILE A 732 -7.63 -34.48 25.12
CA ILE A 732 -6.49 -35.31 25.55
C ILE A 732 -5.18 -34.82 24.94
N ASN A 733 -4.04 -35.13 25.57
CA ASN A 733 -2.74 -34.91 24.93
C ASN A 733 -2.47 -36.06 23.93
N SER A 734 -2.01 -35.71 22.73
CA SER A 734 -1.67 -36.66 21.67
C SER A 734 -0.53 -37.59 22.10
N PRO A 735 -0.67 -38.92 21.88
CA PRO A 735 0.36 -39.90 22.21
C PRO A 735 1.56 -39.85 21.24
N ARG A 736 1.40 -39.20 20.08
CA ARG A 736 2.43 -39.10 19.04
C ARG A 736 2.68 -37.64 18.66
N THR A 737 3.92 -37.35 18.25
CA THR A 737 4.32 -36.02 17.79
C THR A 737 3.57 -35.64 16.52
N VAL A 738 2.90 -34.49 16.54
CA VAL A 738 2.32 -33.88 15.35
C VAL A 738 3.42 -33.13 14.62
N TYR A 739 3.65 -33.49 13.37
CA TYR A 739 4.58 -32.83 12.48
C TYR A 739 3.81 -32.04 11.44
N GLU A 740 4.23 -30.80 11.24
CA GLU A 740 3.73 -29.93 10.20
C GLU A 740 4.91 -29.38 9.40
N TRP A 741 4.85 -29.48 8.09
CA TRP A 741 5.87 -29.01 7.18
C TRP A 741 5.24 -28.10 6.14
N ASN A 742 5.43 -26.80 6.34
CA ASN A 742 5.00 -25.75 5.45
C ASN A 742 6.15 -25.35 4.53
N ASN A 743 5.90 -25.31 3.23
CA ASN A 743 6.84 -24.84 2.22
C ASN A 743 6.12 -23.82 1.37
N ASN A 744 6.78 -22.70 1.14
CA ASN A 744 6.30 -21.67 0.25
C ASN A 744 7.42 -21.30 -0.71
N PHE A 745 7.15 -21.40 -2.00
CA PHE A 745 8.06 -21.02 -3.06
C PHE A 745 7.45 -19.88 -3.87
N GLU A 746 8.13 -18.75 -3.90
CA GLU A 746 7.76 -17.59 -4.68
C GLU A 746 8.74 -17.40 -5.82
N PHE A 747 8.22 -17.19 -7.01
CA PHE A 747 9.00 -16.80 -8.18
C PHE A 747 8.42 -15.54 -8.78
N GLU A 748 9.26 -14.53 -8.99
CA GLU A 748 8.90 -13.30 -9.69
C GLU A 748 9.90 -13.06 -10.81
N LYS A 749 9.42 -12.80 -12.01
CA LYS A 749 10.27 -12.40 -13.14
C LYS A 749 9.55 -11.42 -14.03
N SER A 750 10.25 -10.36 -14.41
CA SER A 750 9.72 -9.34 -15.30
C SER A 750 10.56 -9.25 -16.57
N TYR A 751 9.89 -9.18 -17.72
CA TYR A 751 10.50 -9.08 -19.04
C TYR A 751 10.05 -7.78 -19.71
N LEU A 752 11.00 -7.06 -20.31
CA LEU A 752 10.72 -5.97 -21.23
C LEU A 752 11.10 -6.45 -22.63
N PHE A 753 10.10 -6.73 -23.47
CA PHE A 753 10.37 -7.24 -24.82
C PHE A 753 10.89 -6.13 -25.75
N LYS A 754 10.26 -4.95 -25.64
CA LYS A 754 10.54 -3.72 -26.38
C LYS A 754 10.14 -2.54 -25.50
N GLU A 755 10.57 -1.34 -25.86
CA GLU A 755 10.16 -0.12 -25.15
C GLU A 755 8.63 -0.04 -25.05
N GLY A 756 8.12 0.05 -23.82
CA GLY A 756 6.69 0.08 -23.56
C GLY A 756 5.97 -1.28 -23.46
N HIS A 757 6.62 -2.40 -23.78
CA HIS A 757 6.03 -3.76 -23.71
C HIS A 757 6.60 -4.54 -22.52
N THR A 758 5.80 -4.72 -21.47
CA THR A 758 6.23 -5.40 -20.25
C THR A 758 5.40 -6.65 -19.98
N LEU A 759 6.06 -7.72 -19.55
CA LEU A 759 5.44 -8.94 -19.04
C LEU A 759 5.96 -9.21 -17.63
N ALA A 760 5.06 -9.22 -16.64
CA ALA A 760 5.37 -9.64 -15.28
C ALA A 760 4.80 -11.04 -15.03
N ILE A 761 5.64 -11.93 -14.52
CA ILE A 761 5.29 -13.30 -14.13
C ILE A 761 5.48 -13.40 -12.62
N LYS A 762 4.44 -13.83 -11.92
CA LYS A 762 4.49 -14.18 -10.50
C LYS A 762 3.93 -15.58 -10.31
N SER A 763 4.63 -16.38 -9.53
CA SER A 763 4.17 -17.70 -9.12
C SER A 763 4.33 -17.87 -7.61
N LEU A 764 3.32 -18.44 -6.97
CA LEU A 764 3.34 -18.86 -5.58
C LEU A 764 3.02 -20.36 -5.55
N ILE A 765 3.88 -21.15 -4.93
CA ILE A 765 3.66 -22.58 -4.71
C ILE A 765 3.70 -22.82 -3.20
N GLY A 766 2.53 -23.08 -2.63
CA GLY A 766 2.38 -23.49 -1.23
C GLY A 766 2.25 -24.99 -1.14
N LEU A 767 3.04 -25.64 -0.30
CA LEU A 767 2.92 -27.07 0.03
C LEU A 767 2.91 -27.21 1.54
N ASN A 768 1.83 -27.74 2.09
CA ASN A 768 1.69 -28.01 3.52
C ASN A 768 1.41 -29.50 3.71
N TRP A 769 2.27 -30.15 4.49
CA TRP A 769 2.11 -31.54 4.90
C TRP A 769 1.97 -31.61 6.39
N TYR A 770 0.99 -32.36 6.87
CA TYR A 770 0.88 -32.62 8.30
C TYR A 770 0.23 -33.97 8.57
N ASN A 771 0.54 -34.52 9.73
CA ASN A 771 -0.18 -35.66 10.27
C ASN A 771 -1.24 -35.18 11.28
N GLY A 772 -2.42 -35.78 11.24
CA GLY A 772 -3.46 -35.59 12.24
C GLY A 772 -3.69 -36.87 13.00
N PHE A 773 -3.95 -36.74 14.31
CA PHE A 773 -4.32 -37.86 15.17
C PHE A 773 -5.66 -37.54 15.84
N GLN A 774 -6.50 -38.56 15.96
CA GLN A 774 -7.80 -38.47 16.62
C GLN A 774 -8.19 -39.84 17.15
N TYR A 775 -8.94 -39.89 18.24
CA TYR A 775 -9.66 -41.10 18.61
C TYR A 775 -11.13 -40.98 18.19
N VAL A 776 -11.69 -42.04 17.61
CA VAL A 776 -13.13 -42.15 17.34
C VAL A 776 -13.63 -43.47 17.92
N ASN A 777 -14.56 -43.43 18.88
CA ASN A 777 -15.05 -44.62 19.60
C ASN A 777 -13.89 -45.50 20.13
N ASP A 778 -12.94 -44.89 20.85
CA ASP A 778 -11.73 -45.52 21.40
C ASP A 778 -10.73 -46.09 20.38
N GLN A 779 -11.01 -45.98 19.08
CA GLN A 779 -10.08 -46.36 18.02
C GLN A 779 -9.18 -45.20 17.61
N PHE A 780 -7.88 -45.46 17.47
CA PHE A 780 -6.90 -44.45 17.08
C PHE A 780 -6.82 -44.28 15.56
N PHE A 781 -7.00 -43.05 15.06
CA PHE A 781 -6.91 -42.70 13.65
C PHE A 781 -5.69 -41.85 13.36
N LYS A 782 -4.95 -42.21 12.30
CA LYS A 782 -3.88 -41.39 11.72
C LYS A 782 -4.27 -40.92 10.32
N SER A 783 -4.27 -39.61 10.12
CA SER A 783 -4.40 -38.97 8.81
C SER A 783 -3.08 -38.38 8.34
N LEU A 784 -2.80 -38.51 7.05
CA LEU A 784 -1.73 -37.79 6.36
C LEU A 784 -2.36 -36.81 5.39
N ASN A 785 -2.10 -35.53 5.59
CA ASN A 785 -2.72 -34.43 4.86
C ASN A 785 -1.67 -33.73 4.00
N ASN A 786 -2.08 -33.31 2.81
CA ASN A 786 -1.25 -32.64 1.82
C ASN A 786 -2.08 -31.56 1.15
N ASN A 787 -1.74 -30.30 1.42
CA ASN A 787 -2.38 -29.14 0.85
C ASN A 787 -1.40 -28.51 -0.14
N GLN A 788 -1.86 -28.29 -1.37
CA GLN A 788 -1.06 -27.73 -2.44
C GLN A 788 -1.79 -26.52 -3.00
N GLN A 789 -1.09 -25.40 -3.05
CA GLN A 789 -1.54 -24.17 -3.67
C GLN A 789 -0.58 -23.86 -4.82
N LEU A 790 -1.13 -23.55 -5.99
CA LEU A 790 -0.38 -23.05 -7.13
C LEU A 790 -1.11 -21.82 -7.67
N ASP A 791 -0.49 -20.66 -7.50
CA ASP A 791 -0.98 -19.42 -8.07
C ASP A 791 -0.01 -18.94 -9.14
N ILE A 792 -0.50 -18.70 -10.35
CA ILE A 792 0.31 -18.12 -11.43
C ILE A 792 -0.39 -16.87 -11.94
N LYS A 793 0.31 -15.74 -11.93
CA LYS A 793 -0.19 -14.44 -12.39
C LYS A 793 0.73 -13.92 -13.48
N LEU A 794 0.16 -13.70 -14.67
CA LEU A 794 0.82 -13.09 -15.81
C LEU A 794 0.16 -11.76 -16.08
N TYR A 795 0.95 -10.69 -16.17
CA TYR A 795 0.48 -9.36 -16.54
C TYR A 795 1.28 -8.86 -17.74
N TYR A 796 0.59 -8.65 -18.85
CA TYR A 796 1.17 -8.10 -20.06
C TYR A 796 0.58 -6.72 -20.34
N THR A 797 1.44 -5.72 -20.53
CA THR A 797 1.01 -4.33 -20.76
C THR A 797 1.81 -3.66 -21.87
N ILE A 798 1.13 -2.82 -22.66
CA ILE A 798 1.72 -2.01 -23.73
C ILE A 798 1.39 -0.54 -23.50
N ASN A 799 2.41 0.28 -23.22
CA ASN A 799 2.34 1.75 -23.14
C ASN A 799 1.13 2.30 -22.35
N ASN A 800 0.68 1.56 -21.34
CA ASN A 800 -0.52 1.85 -20.55
C ASN A 800 -1.83 2.01 -21.38
N ARG A 801 -1.88 1.50 -22.62
CA ARG A 801 -3.07 1.49 -23.49
C ARG A 801 -3.72 0.11 -23.60
N TYR A 802 -2.91 -0.93 -23.56
CA TYR A 802 -3.33 -2.31 -23.60
C TYR A 802 -2.83 -3.00 -22.35
N SER A 803 -3.70 -3.76 -21.70
CA SER A 803 -3.33 -4.54 -20.55
C SER A 803 -4.13 -5.85 -20.53
N MET A 804 -3.42 -6.96 -20.37
CA MET A 804 -3.98 -8.31 -20.31
C MET A 804 -3.41 -9.07 -19.11
N SER A 805 -4.27 -9.80 -18.40
CA SER A 805 -3.87 -10.64 -17.29
C SER A 805 -4.36 -12.06 -17.47
N LEU A 806 -3.51 -13.02 -17.13
CA LEU A 806 -3.92 -14.42 -16.93
C LEU A 806 -3.64 -14.77 -15.47
N LEU A 807 -4.68 -15.20 -14.77
CA LEU A 807 -4.64 -15.57 -13.37
C LEU A 807 -5.02 -17.04 -13.26
N ASN A 808 -4.18 -17.83 -12.62
CA ASN A 808 -4.43 -19.23 -12.30
C ASN A 808 -4.33 -19.37 -10.78
N ASP A 809 -5.31 -20.01 -10.19
CA ASP A 809 -5.36 -20.34 -8.76
C ASP A 809 -5.82 -21.79 -8.67
N LEU A 810 -4.94 -22.67 -8.19
CA LEU A 810 -5.22 -24.09 -8.02
C LEU A 810 -4.95 -24.47 -6.58
N ASN A 811 -6.00 -24.87 -5.88
CA ASN A 811 -5.97 -25.39 -4.53
C ASN A 811 -6.32 -26.88 -4.55
N ARG A 812 -5.40 -27.74 -4.12
CA ARG A 812 -5.59 -29.18 -4.02
C ARG A 812 -5.37 -29.63 -2.59
N TYR A 813 -6.38 -30.26 -2.02
CA TYR A 813 -6.31 -30.90 -0.71
C TYR A 813 -6.38 -32.41 -0.89
N GLN A 814 -5.40 -33.13 -0.38
CA GLN A 814 -5.41 -34.59 -0.34
C GLN A 814 -5.23 -35.09 1.09
N ARG A 815 -6.04 -36.07 1.46
CA ARG A 815 -5.90 -36.80 2.71
C ARG A 815 -5.86 -38.30 2.47
N ARG A 816 -4.95 -38.98 3.18
CA ARG A 816 -4.85 -40.44 3.21
C ARG A 816 -4.94 -40.94 4.65
N ASN A 817 -5.91 -41.80 4.93
CA ASN A 817 -6.03 -42.49 6.21
C ASN A 817 -5.24 -43.79 6.15
N ARG A 818 -4.46 -44.11 7.20
CA ARG A 818 -3.61 -45.32 7.22
C ARG A 818 -4.21 -46.53 7.92
N ASP A 819 -5.31 -46.37 8.66
CA ASP A 819 -5.92 -47.44 9.48
C ASP A 819 -7.45 -47.52 9.27
N PHE A 820 -8.01 -48.75 9.32
CA PHE A 820 -9.40 -49.26 9.12
C PHE A 820 -10.38 -48.43 8.21
N ASN A 821 -10.86 -49.03 7.12
CA ASN A 821 -11.70 -48.42 6.06
C ASN A 821 -11.07 -47.15 5.44
N ALA A 822 -10.01 -47.35 4.65
CA ALA A 822 -9.19 -46.31 4.03
C ALA A 822 -9.95 -45.45 3.00
N ASN A 823 -10.69 -44.44 3.47
CA ASN A 823 -11.27 -43.42 2.61
C ASN A 823 -10.22 -42.35 2.30
N ASN A 824 -9.63 -42.42 1.11
CA ASN A 824 -8.76 -41.37 0.58
C ASN A 824 -9.62 -40.24 0.03
N TYR A 825 -9.29 -39.02 0.41
CA TYR A 825 -10.05 -37.85 0.02
C TYR A 825 -9.22 -36.91 -0.86
N LEU A 826 -9.84 -36.38 -1.92
CA LEU A 826 -9.24 -35.41 -2.82
C LEU A 826 -10.24 -34.29 -3.12
N ASN A 827 -9.86 -33.05 -2.84
CA ASN A 827 -10.54 -31.85 -3.29
C ASN A 827 -9.60 -31.05 -4.19
N LYS A 828 -10.16 -30.45 -5.24
CA LYS A 828 -9.48 -29.56 -6.18
C LYS A 828 -10.42 -28.40 -6.49
N ASP A 829 -10.05 -27.20 -6.05
CA ASP A 829 -10.64 -25.93 -6.51
C ASP A 829 -9.64 -25.31 -7.50
N TRP A 830 -10.08 -25.10 -8.74
CA TRP A 830 -9.25 -24.56 -9.80
C TRP A 830 -9.95 -23.41 -10.49
N SER A 831 -9.37 -22.21 -10.39
CA SER A 831 -9.86 -21.01 -11.04
C SER A 831 -8.86 -20.52 -12.09
N VAL A 832 -9.38 -20.18 -13.27
CA VAL A 832 -8.63 -19.51 -14.35
C VAL A 832 -9.36 -18.23 -14.72
N GLY A 833 -8.67 -17.10 -14.57
CA GLY A 833 -9.15 -15.77 -14.91
C GLY A 833 -8.38 -15.14 -16.05
N MET A 834 -9.07 -14.49 -16.97
CA MET A 834 -8.52 -13.66 -18.03
C MET A 834 -9.09 -12.26 -17.93
N GLY A 835 -8.22 -11.27 -17.78
CA GLY A 835 -8.59 -9.86 -17.78
C GLY A 835 -8.06 -9.19 -19.03
N PHE A 836 -8.87 -8.34 -19.65
CA PHE A 836 -8.53 -7.55 -20.81
C PHE A 836 -8.94 -6.11 -20.59
N SER A 837 -8.07 -5.16 -20.90
CA SER A 837 -8.38 -3.74 -20.88
C SER A 837 -7.70 -3.02 -22.03
N TYR A 838 -8.47 -2.21 -22.74
CA TYR A 838 -8.05 -1.51 -23.94
C TYR A 838 -8.57 -0.07 -23.95
N LEU A 839 -7.65 0.87 -24.18
CA LEU A 839 -7.93 2.28 -24.34
C LEU A 839 -8.06 2.63 -25.83
N PHE A 840 -9.28 2.58 -26.38
CA PHE A 840 -9.59 2.89 -27.78
C PHE A 840 -9.15 4.32 -28.17
N SER A 841 -9.38 5.28 -27.28
CA SER A 841 -8.98 6.68 -27.46
C SER A 841 -8.66 7.30 -26.11
N LYS A 842 -8.17 8.54 -26.07
CA LYS A 842 -7.92 9.27 -24.81
C LYS A 842 -9.15 9.41 -23.89
N LYS A 843 -10.33 9.03 -24.38
CA LYS A 843 -11.63 9.19 -23.71
C LYS A 843 -12.40 7.87 -23.52
N ILE A 844 -12.18 6.86 -24.35
CA ILE A 844 -12.99 5.63 -24.34
C ILE A 844 -12.09 4.45 -23.98
N SER A 845 -12.46 3.72 -22.92
CA SER A 845 -11.81 2.48 -22.52
C SER A 845 -12.83 1.36 -22.39
N PHE A 846 -12.41 0.16 -22.75
CA PHE A 846 -13.17 -1.06 -22.59
C PHE A 846 -12.38 -2.06 -21.75
N LYS A 847 -13.07 -2.74 -20.84
CA LYS A 847 -12.52 -3.77 -19.99
C LYS A 847 -13.45 -4.98 -19.99
N SER A 848 -12.88 -6.18 -20.02
CA SER A 848 -13.62 -7.43 -19.89
C SER A 848 -12.85 -8.40 -19.01
N GLU A 849 -13.57 -9.15 -18.19
CA GLU A 849 -13.00 -10.14 -17.28
C GLU A 849 -13.78 -11.44 -17.42
N LEU A 850 -13.08 -12.52 -17.74
CA LEU A 850 -13.62 -13.87 -17.81
C LEU A 850 -13.00 -14.69 -16.69
N LYS A 851 -13.80 -15.39 -15.89
CA LYS A 851 -13.32 -16.29 -14.83
C LYS A 851 -14.05 -17.61 -14.92
N SER A 852 -13.30 -18.68 -15.14
CA SER A 852 -13.77 -20.05 -15.04
C SER A 852 -13.35 -20.62 -13.69
N LYS A 853 -14.29 -21.22 -12.96
CA LYS A 853 -14.04 -21.91 -11.70
C LYS A 853 -14.52 -23.34 -11.82
N TYR A 854 -13.64 -24.30 -11.56
CA TYR A 854 -13.92 -25.72 -11.53
C TYR A 854 -13.64 -26.25 -10.13
N ILE A 855 -14.66 -26.78 -9.47
CA ILE A 855 -14.53 -27.38 -8.13
C ILE A 855 -14.82 -28.87 -8.27
N SER A 856 -13.94 -29.71 -7.74
CA SER A 856 -14.14 -31.15 -7.74
C SER A 856 -13.70 -31.78 -6.43
N SER A 857 -14.45 -32.79 -6.04
CA SER A 857 -14.35 -33.56 -4.82
C SER A 857 -14.42 -35.04 -5.20
N THR A 858 -13.96 -35.94 -4.33
CA THR A 858 -14.20 -37.40 -4.49
C THR A 858 -15.69 -37.73 -4.73
N PHE A 859 -16.61 -36.86 -4.28
CA PHE A 859 -18.05 -37.10 -4.29
C PHE A 859 -18.84 -36.29 -5.33
N GLY A 860 -18.19 -35.43 -6.12
CA GLY A 860 -18.86 -34.61 -7.13
C GLY A 860 -18.00 -33.48 -7.69
N ASN A 861 -18.46 -32.85 -8.76
CA ASN A 861 -17.81 -31.69 -9.38
C ASN A 861 -18.84 -30.64 -9.82
N ASP A 862 -18.37 -29.43 -10.06
CA ASP A 862 -19.16 -28.30 -10.56
C ASP A 862 -18.27 -27.32 -11.33
N ASP A 863 -18.85 -26.60 -12.29
CA ASP A 863 -18.18 -25.64 -13.15
C ASP A 863 -18.99 -24.34 -13.32
N ILE A 864 -18.32 -23.21 -13.13
CA ILE A 864 -18.92 -21.88 -13.17
C ILE A 864 -18.10 -20.99 -14.10
N LEU A 865 -18.76 -20.33 -15.07
CA LEU A 865 -18.14 -19.34 -15.94
C LEU A 865 -18.76 -17.95 -15.70
N LEU A 866 -17.94 -17.00 -15.27
CA LEU A 866 -18.33 -15.61 -15.00
C LEU A 866 -17.70 -14.69 -16.05
N LEU A 867 -18.52 -13.84 -16.67
CA LEU A 867 -18.07 -12.83 -17.63
C LEU A 867 -18.58 -11.44 -17.19
N ASN A 868 -17.65 -10.52 -16.93
CA ASN A 868 -17.94 -9.12 -16.62
C ASN A 868 -17.41 -8.23 -17.73
N THR A 869 -18.14 -7.17 -18.08
CA THR A 869 -17.76 -6.26 -19.15
C THR A 869 -18.07 -4.80 -18.78
N PHE A 870 -17.15 -3.90 -19.13
CA PHE A 870 -17.19 -2.50 -18.76
C PHE A 870 -16.83 -1.60 -19.94
N LEU A 871 -17.61 -0.55 -20.15
CA LEU A 871 -17.32 0.51 -21.11
C LEU A 871 -17.31 1.85 -20.38
N ASN A 872 -16.18 2.54 -20.40
CA ASN A 872 -16.04 3.86 -19.78
C ASN A 872 -15.82 4.92 -20.86
N CYS A 873 -16.53 6.05 -20.75
CA CYS A 873 -16.44 7.18 -21.65
C CYS A 873 -16.23 8.48 -20.86
N ARG A 874 -15.09 9.14 -21.09
CA ARG A 874 -14.75 10.44 -20.48
C ARG A 874 -15.11 11.61 -21.37
N PHE A 875 -15.63 12.67 -20.76
CA PHE A 875 -16.02 13.90 -21.45
C PHE A 875 -15.70 15.14 -20.59
N SER A 876 -16.04 16.34 -21.09
CA SER A 876 -15.65 17.68 -20.57
C SER A 876 -14.19 18.10 -20.81
N LYS A 877 -13.90 19.40 -20.62
CA LYS A 877 -12.55 19.96 -20.70
C LYS A 877 -11.70 19.40 -19.55
N GLY A 878 -10.63 18.67 -19.89
CA GLY A 878 -9.76 18.02 -18.91
C GLY A 878 -10.15 16.59 -18.53
N ASN A 879 -11.18 16.00 -19.17
CA ASN A 879 -11.67 14.64 -18.94
C ASN A 879 -12.07 14.37 -17.47
N ASN A 880 -12.70 15.36 -16.82
CA ASN A 880 -13.09 15.28 -15.41
C ASN A 880 -14.44 14.57 -15.19
N PHE A 881 -15.21 14.27 -16.24
CA PHE A 881 -16.45 13.48 -16.14
C PHE A 881 -16.27 12.14 -16.86
N GLU A 882 -16.84 11.08 -16.30
CA GLU A 882 -16.82 9.71 -16.83
C GLU A 882 -18.20 9.07 -16.70
N ALA A 883 -18.71 8.48 -17.78
CA ALA A 883 -19.86 7.59 -17.76
C ALA A 883 -19.38 6.15 -17.94
N LYS A 884 -19.77 5.25 -17.04
CA LYS A 884 -19.44 3.82 -17.06
C LYS A 884 -20.72 3.01 -17.22
N ILE A 885 -20.73 2.12 -18.22
CA ILE A 885 -21.73 1.07 -18.39
C ILE A 885 -21.06 -0.25 -18.02
N ALA A 886 -21.66 -0.99 -17.09
CA ALA A 886 -21.16 -2.25 -16.60
C ALA A 886 -22.22 -3.35 -16.74
N ALA A 887 -21.81 -4.50 -17.25
CA ALA A 887 -22.57 -5.74 -17.24
C ALA A 887 -21.82 -6.74 -16.38
N TYR A 888 -22.44 -7.19 -15.30
CA TYR A 888 -21.84 -8.16 -14.39
C TYR A 888 -22.55 -9.51 -14.49
N ASP A 889 -21.77 -10.60 -14.48
CA ASP A 889 -22.22 -11.99 -14.73
C ASP A 889 -23.11 -12.10 -15.97
N LEU A 890 -22.57 -11.76 -17.15
CA LEU A 890 -23.30 -11.75 -18.43
C LEU A 890 -23.89 -13.13 -18.79
N LEU A 891 -23.30 -14.21 -18.27
CA LEU A 891 -23.72 -15.59 -18.54
C LEU A 891 -24.75 -16.12 -17.53
N ASN A 892 -24.96 -15.42 -16.41
CA ASN A 892 -25.90 -15.77 -15.34
C ASN A 892 -25.71 -17.20 -14.81
N GLN A 893 -24.46 -17.57 -14.50
CA GLN A 893 -24.11 -18.93 -14.05
C GLN A 893 -23.76 -19.02 -12.56
N ASN A 894 -23.79 -17.93 -11.81
CA ASN A 894 -23.44 -17.93 -10.39
C ASN A 894 -24.54 -18.56 -9.50
N LYS A 895 -24.50 -19.87 -9.30
CA LYS A 895 -25.51 -20.62 -8.50
C LYS A 895 -25.20 -20.75 -7.01
N GLY A 896 -24.02 -20.32 -6.56
CA GLY A 896 -23.61 -20.36 -5.15
C GLY A 896 -23.43 -21.75 -4.53
N ILE A 897 -23.12 -22.76 -5.35
CA ILE A 897 -22.87 -24.13 -4.90
C ILE A 897 -21.48 -24.23 -4.25
N TYR A 898 -21.37 -24.99 -3.17
CA TYR A 898 -20.10 -25.28 -2.51
C TYR A 898 -20.02 -26.72 -2.00
N PHE A 899 -18.78 -27.17 -1.81
CA PHE A 899 -18.47 -28.46 -1.21
C PHE A 899 -17.50 -28.26 -0.05
N LYS A 900 -17.75 -28.90 1.08
CA LYS A 900 -16.88 -28.91 2.27
C LYS A 900 -16.65 -30.35 2.69
N ASN A 901 -15.47 -30.64 3.21
CA ASN A 901 -15.08 -31.99 3.57
C ASN A 901 -14.53 -31.99 5.00
N GLY A 902 -15.03 -32.90 5.82
CA GLY A 902 -14.56 -33.15 7.16
C GLY A 902 -13.73 -34.42 7.25
N ILE A 903 -13.42 -34.85 8.48
CA ILE A 903 -12.53 -35.98 8.72
C ILE A 903 -13.16 -37.31 8.26
N ASN A 904 -14.47 -37.43 8.47
CA ASN A 904 -15.31 -38.58 8.22
C ASN A 904 -16.65 -38.17 7.59
N GLU A 905 -16.71 -36.99 6.94
CA GLU A 905 -17.96 -36.44 6.42
C GLU A 905 -17.76 -35.60 5.15
N TYR A 906 -18.78 -35.53 4.31
CA TYR A 906 -18.84 -34.76 3.08
C TYR A 906 -20.08 -33.87 3.06
N THR A 907 -19.90 -32.56 2.91
CA THR A 907 -20.98 -31.58 2.84
C THR A 907 -21.08 -31.01 1.42
N SER A 908 -22.29 -31.02 0.87
CA SER A 908 -22.66 -30.27 -0.34
C SER A 908 -23.74 -29.26 0.03
N GLY A 909 -23.67 -28.05 -0.53
CA GLY A 909 -24.66 -27.03 -0.22
C GLY A 909 -24.77 -25.92 -1.25
N GLN A 910 -25.77 -25.08 -1.07
CA GLN A 910 -26.05 -23.90 -1.87
C GLN A 910 -26.19 -22.68 -0.96
N ARG A 911 -25.65 -21.55 -1.42
CA ARG A 911 -25.74 -20.24 -0.78
C ARG A 911 -26.31 -19.20 -1.72
N ASN A 912 -26.93 -18.17 -1.15
CA ASN A 912 -27.28 -16.99 -1.93
C ASN A 912 -26.00 -16.22 -2.33
N ASN A 913 -25.83 -15.92 -3.62
CA ASN A 913 -24.72 -15.11 -4.15
C ASN A 913 -25.28 -13.94 -4.97
N LEU A 914 -24.44 -12.98 -5.34
CA LEU A 914 -24.81 -11.97 -6.34
C LEU A 914 -25.10 -12.63 -7.70
N ALA A 915 -26.29 -12.33 -8.23
CA ALA A 915 -26.71 -12.70 -9.57
C ALA A 915 -26.35 -11.61 -10.60
N GLN A 916 -26.64 -11.88 -11.88
CA GLN A 916 -26.49 -10.93 -12.98
C GLN A 916 -27.15 -9.57 -12.70
N TYR A 917 -26.44 -8.48 -13.00
CA TYR A 917 -27.04 -7.15 -13.03
C TYR A 917 -26.28 -6.21 -13.98
N PHE A 918 -26.98 -5.18 -14.45
CA PHE A 918 -26.41 -4.11 -15.28
C PHE A 918 -26.39 -2.82 -14.48
N MET A 919 -25.37 -1.98 -14.68
CA MET A 919 -25.22 -0.73 -13.95
C MET A 919 -24.72 0.41 -14.85
N LEU A 920 -25.32 1.58 -14.67
CA LEU A 920 -24.86 2.84 -15.23
C LEU A 920 -24.31 3.70 -14.09
N THR A 921 -23.08 4.16 -14.21
CA THR A 921 -22.41 5.01 -13.21
C THR A 921 -21.92 6.31 -13.85
N LEU A 922 -22.19 7.44 -13.21
CA LEU A 922 -21.64 8.74 -13.56
C LEU A 922 -20.63 9.17 -12.50
N THR A 923 -19.42 9.51 -12.92
CA THR A 923 -18.32 9.92 -12.04
C THR A 923 -17.78 11.29 -12.43
N TYR A 924 -17.52 12.13 -11.43
CA TYR A 924 -16.85 13.42 -11.55
C TYR A 924 -15.57 13.43 -10.71
N PHE A 925 -14.48 13.92 -11.30
CA PHE A 925 -13.15 14.02 -10.70
C PHE A 925 -12.80 15.50 -10.45
N PRO A 926 -13.23 16.10 -9.31
CA PRO A 926 -12.79 17.45 -8.95
C PRO A 926 -11.27 17.47 -8.78
N ARG A 927 -10.58 18.44 -9.38
CA ARG A 927 -9.13 18.64 -9.19
C ARG A 927 -8.67 20.07 -9.47
N LYS A 928 -7.82 20.62 -8.61
CA LYS A 928 -7.12 21.90 -8.82
C LYS A 928 -5.80 21.92 -8.05
N PHE A 929 -4.76 22.43 -8.69
CA PHE A 929 -3.40 22.52 -8.16
C PHE A 929 -2.87 23.95 -8.31
N GLY A 930 -2.49 24.53 -7.18
CA GLY A 930 -2.00 25.90 -7.01
C GLY A 930 -3.06 26.98 -7.17
N PHE A 931 -3.56 27.43 -6.03
CA PHE A 931 -4.52 28.51 -5.86
C PHE A 931 -4.25 29.26 -4.56
#